data_AF-A0A1E7F794-F1
#
_entry.id   AF-A0A1E7F794-F1
#
_cell.length_a   1.000
_cell.length_b   1.000
_cell.length_c   1.000
_cell.angle_alpha   90.00
_cell.angle_beta   90.00
_cell.angle_gamma   90.00
#
_symmetry.space_group_name_H-M   'P 1'
#
loop_
_entity.id
_entity.type
_entity.pdbx_description
1 polymer ?
#
loop_
_entity_poly.entity_id
_entity_poly.type
_entity_poly.pdbx_seq_one_letter_code
_entity_poly.pdbx_strand_id
1 'polypeptide(L)'
;MQISRDNDDEILDDFDAENIDLYKYVHPSIRKVLVMESDNTIFDDFCGFRNSNNNIIDDCSDSTKTVLVNSDNYIINWNLLEEFIEWEKTKTKSGVPSGAPSLDQQDNNNISVETLVTLASQSELAIFQDNNIHISTIIDNDNIEVLPSPIRGLLKMIPHNDDDDLGAHTLIATLIAVNMVENSIRHLIGKQHGRAPLLKNMIEIIASKESEKDHDDNHRHNHPPKILAAVLQTLLLPKNNGINLRNLLWHGFLPVINRKWFALSISLVLSLDELASSSSFDVPCNDNDDNNNNLDENLESLVVMRQHEALVTILDHGKHIRSSREMLTTLEEQITRRSDNSIPRSHQELIKVVLENYMNYPIIFASVTSPLIEHILRIMWCNENQQKKCIAEPESYYVTLDGHGQKDKHEIMIMPYFSSQPQQQQEITEGTGATKGIIRNRLVYRLGAPTTAFLIDMFLSPSGGPNIRASVAHGIFNRYLFEELGNIEVQDSVPHNNSNTFELEDMVNALISVLHILCDDSQYDDIACESNPNYKMNDALSSYRPCFSFSALLLSEVDNMVDQISLSITSGNMPVIRYPATRYSNLTDDVLFVAVKRSRMVVSTFSTTKTFDRALSALAQYTAGKAVKAIIKEVIRNASVE
;
A
#
# COMPACT_ATOMS: atom_id res chain seq x y z
N MET A 1 -33.83 -28.25 16.13
CA MET A 1 -32.55 -28.16 16.86
C MET A 1 -31.70 -27.14 16.12
N GLN A 2 -32.08 -25.87 16.27
CA GLN A 2 -31.34 -24.70 15.80
C GLN A 2 -30.43 -24.31 16.96
N ILE A 3 -29.13 -24.18 16.69
CA ILE A 3 -28.18 -23.61 17.64
C ILE A 3 -28.10 -22.12 17.34
N SER A 4 -28.27 -21.34 18.39
CA SER A 4 -28.27 -19.89 18.43
C SER A 4 -26.92 -19.32 17.97
N ARG A 5 -26.99 -18.25 17.17
CA ARG A 5 -25.98 -17.20 17.14
C ARG A 5 -26.50 -16.14 18.10
N ASP A 6 -26.03 -16.19 19.33
CA ASP A 6 -26.32 -15.19 20.36
C ASP A 6 -25.27 -14.07 20.30
N ASN A 7 -25.77 -12.84 20.12
CA ASN A 7 -25.51 -11.65 20.94
C ASN A 7 -24.08 -11.08 21.05
N ASP A 8 -23.52 -10.56 19.96
CA ASP A 8 -22.44 -9.55 20.02
C ASP A 8 -22.73 -8.26 19.19
N ASP A 9 -23.92 -8.13 18.60
CA ASP A 9 -24.26 -6.99 17.71
C ASP A 9 -24.93 -5.78 18.40
N GLU A 10 -25.24 -5.84 19.71
CA GLU A 10 -26.03 -4.79 20.40
C GLU A 10 -25.26 -3.54 20.86
N ILE A 11 -23.96 -3.37 20.54
CA ILE A 11 -23.16 -2.19 20.97
C ILE A 11 -22.90 -1.19 19.82
N LEU A 12 -23.47 -1.39 18.62
CA LEU A 12 -23.23 -0.51 17.46
C LEU A 12 -24.39 0.41 17.06
N ASP A 13 -25.51 0.40 17.80
CA ASP A 13 -26.74 1.10 17.40
C ASP A 13 -26.69 2.64 17.50
N ASP A 14 -25.67 3.23 18.13
CA ASP A 14 -25.50 4.69 18.23
C ASP A 14 -24.44 5.28 17.26
N PHE A 15 -23.86 4.47 16.37
CA PHE A 15 -22.98 5.01 15.31
C PHE A 15 -23.85 5.48 14.13
N ASP A 16 -23.82 6.79 13.84
CA ASP A 16 -24.49 7.38 12.68
C ASP A 16 -24.29 6.51 11.43
N ALA A 17 -25.39 6.20 10.74
CA ALA A 17 -25.39 5.34 9.56
C ALA A 17 -24.41 5.84 8.47
N GLU A 18 -24.10 7.14 8.45
CA GLU A 18 -23.12 7.76 7.55
C GLU A 18 -21.67 7.37 7.87
N ASN A 19 -21.31 7.13 9.14
CA ASN A 19 -19.97 6.72 9.55
C ASN A 19 -19.69 5.23 9.30
N ILE A 20 -20.73 4.41 9.17
CA ILE A 20 -20.59 2.98 8.84
C ILE A 20 -19.96 2.80 7.44
N ASP A 21 -20.29 3.68 6.50
CA ASP A 21 -19.78 3.62 5.13
C ASP A 21 -18.28 3.95 5.03
N LEU A 22 -17.74 4.76 5.95
CA LEU A 22 -16.33 5.17 5.93
C LEU A 22 -15.39 3.99 6.24
N TYR A 23 -15.78 3.07 7.12
CA TYR A 23 -14.95 1.95 7.55
C TYR A 23 -15.45 0.59 7.05
N LYS A 24 -16.34 0.54 6.07
CA LYS A 24 -16.97 -0.72 5.61
C LYS A 24 -15.99 -1.75 5.02
N TYR A 25 -14.81 -1.32 4.61
CA TYR A 25 -13.75 -2.20 4.10
C TYR A 25 -12.73 -2.58 5.17
N VAL A 26 -13.03 -2.31 6.43
CA VAL A 26 -12.19 -2.67 7.59
C VAL A 26 -12.99 -3.56 8.52
N HIS A 27 -12.37 -4.62 9.01
CA HIS A 27 -13.01 -5.53 9.94
C HIS A 27 -13.51 -4.79 11.20
N PRO A 28 -14.69 -5.14 11.76
CA PRO A 28 -15.28 -4.43 12.90
C PRO A 28 -14.37 -4.28 14.11
N SER A 29 -13.54 -5.27 14.41
CA SER A 29 -12.58 -5.18 15.53
C SER A 29 -11.56 -4.05 15.33
N ILE A 30 -11.01 -3.89 14.13
CA ILE A 30 -10.06 -2.82 13.79
C ILE A 30 -10.79 -1.48 13.78
N ARG A 31 -11.99 -1.43 13.17
CA ARG A 31 -12.84 -0.23 13.16
C ARG A 31 -13.08 0.29 14.56
N LYS A 32 -13.45 -0.59 15.51
CA LYS A 32 -13.68 -0.25 16.91
C LYS A 32 -12.49 0.48 17.51
N VAL A 33 -11.26 0.00 17.24
CA VAL A 33 -10.04 0.66 17.72
C VAL A 33 -9.84 2.04 17.12
N LEU A 34 -9.97 2.16 15.80
CA LEU A 34 -9.70 3.42 15.08
C LEU A 34 -10.59 4.58 15.54
N VAL A 35 -11.84 4.26 15.90
CA VAL A 35 -12.85 5.24 16.36
C VAL A 35 -12.99 5.29 17.88
N MET A 36 -12.22 4.50 18.63
CA MET A 36 -12.33 4.44 20.08
C MET A 36 -11.89 5.76 20.69
N GLU A 37 -12.75 6.40 21.47
CA GLU A 37 -12.35 7.58 22.26
C GLU A 37 -11.56 7.15 23.50
N SER A 38 -10.57 7.96 23.88
CA SER A 38 -9.82 7.66 25.10
C SER A 38 -10.70 7.92 26.31
N ASP A 39 -10.75 6.93 27.20
CA ASP A 39 -11.31 7.15 28.53
C ASP A 39 -10.27 7.92 29.36
N ASN A 40 -10.35 9.25 29.31
CA ASN A 40 -9.44 10.13 30.04
C ASN A 40 -9.43 9.85 31.55
N THR A 41 -10.49 9.22 32.09
CA THR A 41 -10.53 8.83 33.50
C THR A 41 -9.46 7.81 33.86
N ILE A 42 -9.06 6.94 32.94
CA ILE A 42 -7.99 5.96 33.16
C ILE A 42 -6.65 6.67 33.40
N PHE A 43 -6.38 7.70 32.60
CA PHE A 43 -5.14 8.46 32.72
C PHE A 43 -5.16 9.40 33.94
N ASP A 44 -6.30 10.01 34.23
CA ASP A 44 -6.51 10.84 35.42
C ASP A 44 -6.34 10.02 36.71
N ASP A 45 -6.87 8.79 36.75
CA ASP A 45 -6.67 7.82 37.83
C ASP A 45 -5.19 7.51 38.06
N PHE A 46 -4.43 7.29 36.97
CA PHE A 46 -2.99 7.02 37.05
C PHE A 46 -2.23 8.24 37.60
N CYS A 47 -2.55 9.44 37.13
CA CYS A 47 -1.96 10.68 37.64
C CYS A 47 -2.25 10.85 39.15
N GLY A 48 -3.48 10.55 39.59
CA GLY A 48 -3.86 10.53 41.00
C GLY A 48 -3.09 9.49 41.83
N PHE A 49 -2.88 8.30 41.27
CA PHE A 49 -2.09 7.24 41.93
C PHE A 49 -0.64 7.64 42.14
N ARG A 50 0.02 8.23 41.13
CA ARG A 50 1.43 8.66 41.24
C ARG A 50 1.62 9.77 42.27
N ASN A 51 0.68 10.72 42.33
CA ASN A 51 0.68 11.79 43.32
C ASN A 51 0.54 11.27 44.75
N SER A 52 -0.24 10.20 44.96
CA SER A 52 -0.45 9.63 46.31
C SER A 52 0.74 8.79 46.81
N ASN A 53 1.52 8.16 45.92
CA ASN A 53 2.68 7.36 46.31
C ASN A 53 3.97 8.16 46.54
N ASN A 54 4.11 9.35 45.95
CA ASN A 54 5.36 10.11 46.02
C ASN A 54 5.58 10.89 47.33
N ASN A 55 4.64 10.93 48.28
CA ASN A 55 4.76 11.50 49.64
C ASN A 55 5.40 12.90 49.79
N ILE A 56 5.66 13.63 48.71
CA ILE A 56 6.10 15.03 48.74
C ILE A 56 4.84 15.88 48.56
N ILE A 57 4.14 16.08 49.68
CA ILE A 57 3.25 17.21 49.84
C ILE A 57 4.16 18.37 50.22
N ASP A 58 4.61 19.15 49.24
CA ASP A 58 5.07 20.50 49.50
C ASP A 58 4.46 21.43 48.44
N ASP A 59 3.77 22.46 48.95
CA ASP A 59 3.06 23.56 48.29
C ASP A 59 3.66 24.00 46.94
N CYS A 60 3.26 23.36 45.84
CA CYS A 60 3.49 23.89 44.49
C CYS A 60 2.16 23.97 43.74
N SER A 61 1.67 25.20 43.59
CA SER A 61 0.54 25.57 42.74
C SER A 61 0.77 25.31 41.24
N ASP A 62 1.95 24.81 40.87
CA ASP A 62 2.24 24.26 39.55
C ASP A 62 2.12 22.74 39.62
N SER A 63 0.90 22.24 39.47
CA SER A 63 0.66 20.83 39.18
C SER A 63 1.29 20.52 37.82
N THR A 64 2.55 20.10 37.78
CA THR A 64 3.14 19.48 36.60
C THR A 64 2.33 18.24 36.32
N LYS A 65 1.31 18.38 35.46
CA LYS A 65 0.50 17.27 34.98
C LYS A 65 1.49 16.23 34.45
N THR A 66 1.35 15.01 34.93
CA THR A 66 2.11 13.89 34.37
C THR A 66 1.61 13.72 32.93
N VAL A 67 2.46 13.93 31.93
CA VAL A 67 2.08 13.83 30.51
C VAL A 67 2.93 12.75 29.83
N LEU A 68 2.28 11.82 29.13
CA LEU A 68 2.97 10.75 28.38
C LEU A 68 3.79 11.29 27.21
N VAL A 69 3.44 12.47 26.71
CA VAL A 69 4.10 13.15 25.60
C VAL A 69 4.45 14.55 26.06
N ASN A 70 5.72 14.93 25.97
CA ASN A 70 6.15 16.26 26.38
C ASN A 70 5.62 17.30 25.38
N SER A 71 4.89 18.32 25.87
CA SER A 71 4.31 19.38 25.04
C SER A 71 5.34 20.28 24.36
N ASP A 72 6.57 20.33 24.86
CA ASP A 72 7.60 21.24 24.36
C ASP A 72 8.34 20.68 23.14
N ASN A 73 8.47 19.36 23.05
CA ASN A 73 9.21 18.68 21.99
C ASN A 73 8.46 17.52 21.34
N TYR A 74 7.23 17.23 21.81
CA TYR A 74 6.33 16.18 21.32
C TYR A 74 6.91 14.76 21.39
N ILE A 75 7.95 14.57 22.21
CA ILE A 75 8.59 13.27 22.41
C ILE A 75 7.84 12.47 23.47
N ILE A 76 7.73 11.16 23.24
CA ILE A 76 7.11 10.21 24.16
C ILE A 76 8.03 10.00 25.37
N ASN A 77 7.49 10.20 26.57
CA ASN A 77 8.16 9.86 27.81
C ASN A 77 8.08 8.35 28.06
N TRP A 78 9.05 7.61 27.51
CA TRP A 78 9.08 6.15 27.55
C TRP A 78 9.07 5.55 28.96
N ASN A 79 9.76 6.17 29.92
CA ASN A 79 9.77 5.71 31.31
C ASN A 79 8.39 5.82 31.94
N LEU A 80 7.70 6.93 31.68
CA LEU A 80 6.36 7.14 32.20
C LEU A 80 5.33 6.21 31.54
N LEU A 81 5.49 5.93 30.24
CA LEU A 81 4.66 4.96 29.54
C LEU A 81 4.86 3.55 30.12
N GLU A 82 6.08 3.16 30.47
CA GLU A 82 6.37 1.89 31.15
C GLU A 82 5.68 1.83 32.53
N GLU A 83 5.80 2.89 33.34
CA GLU A 83 5.08 3.00 34.64
C GLU A 83 3.55 2.91 34.47
N PHE A 84 2.99 3.55 33.45
CA PHE A 84 1.56 3.53 33.15
C PHE A 84 1.06 2.12 32.82
N ILE A 85 1.82 1.39 32.00
CA ILE A 85 1.48 0.02 31.60
C ILE A 85 1.61 -0.96 32.77
N GLU A 86 2.62 -0.79 33.61
CA GLU A 86 2.76 -1.57 34.85
C GLU A 86 1.57 -1.33 35.78
N TRP A 87 1.16 -0.07 35.95
CA TRP A 87 -0.02 0.28 36.74
C TRP A 87 -1.30 -0.36 36.18
N GLU A 88 -1.54 -0.32 34.86
CA GLU A 88 -2.70 -0.94 34.21
C GLU A 88 -2.75 -2.47 34.47
N LYS A 89 -1.59 -3.13 34.40
CA LYS A 89 -1.41 -4.55 34.74
C LYS A 89 -1.71 -4.86 36.21
N THR A 90 -1.51 -3.92 37.14
CA THR A 90 -1.85 -4.12 38.55
C THR A 90 -3.33 -3.89 38.84
N LYS A 91 -3.96 -2.91 38.18
CA LYS A 91 -5.40 -2.60 38.32
C LYS A 91 -6.25 -3.82 37.93
N THR A 92 -5.94 -4.45 36.81
CA THR A 92 -6.64 -5.63 36.29
C THR A 92 -6.56 -6.85 37.24
N LYS A 93 -5.43 -7.04 37.95
CA LYS A 93 -5.27 -8.15 38.91
C LYS A 93 -6.09 -7.98 40.19
N SER A 94 -6.37 -6.74 40.60
CA SER A 94 -7.11 -6.45 41.85
C SER A 94 -8.62 -6.72 41.77
N GLY A 95 -9.17 -6.87 40.55
CA GLY A 95 -10.61 -7.09 40.33
C GLY A 95 -11.03 -8.55 40.09
N VAL A 96 -10.09 -9.50 40.00
CA VAL A 96 -10.40 -10.92 39.72
C VAL A 96 -10.52 -11.70 41.05
N PRO A 97 -11.69 -12.31 41.37
CA PRO A 97 -11.85 -13.10 42.57
C PRO A 97 -10.90 -14.31 42.58
N SER A 98 -10.36 -14.62 43.76
CA SER A 98 -9.20 -15.49 44.02
C SER A 98 -9.36 -17.00 43.71
N GLY A 99 -10.19 -17.38 42.74
CA GLY A 99 -10.48 -18.77 42.38
C GLY A 99 -10.56 -19.08 40.89
N ALA A 100 -10.29 -18.13 39.99
CA ALA A 100 -10.24 -18.42 38.55
C ALA A 100 -8.93 -19.15 38.18
N PRO A 101 -8.97 -20.20 37.33
CA PRO A 101 -7.77 -20.89 36.88
C PRO A 101 -6.84 -19.89 36.21
N SER A 102 -5.54 -19.95 36.53
CA SER A 102 -4.51 -19.12 35.92
C SER A 102 -4.54 -19.30 34.41
N LEU A 103 -5.11 -18.34 33.68
CA LEU A 103 -4.85 -18.23 32.24
C LEU A 103 -3.33 -18.11 32.08
N ASP A 104 -2.80 -18.94 31.19
CA ASP A 104 -1.38 -19.09 30.91
C ASP A 104 -0.67 -17.74 30.76
N GLN A 105 0.59 -17.71 31.21
CA GLN A 105 1.56 -16.62 31.04
C GLN A 105 1.90 -16.37 29.56
N GLN A 106 0.91 -16.06 28.72
CA GLN A 106 1.13 -15.68 27.33
C GLN A 106 1.67 -14.25 27.27
N ASP A 107 2.96 -14.16 26.93
CA ASP A 107 3.73 -12.99 26.47
C ASP A 107 3.40 -11.63 27.12
N ASN A 108 4.04 -11.38 28.29
CA ASN A 108 3.98 -10.15 29.10
C ASN A 108 4.44 -8.84 28.41
N ASN A 109 4.82 -8.86 27.14
CA ASN A 109 5.43 -7.72 26.45
C ASN A 109 4.46 -6.96 25.52
N ASN A 110 3.18 -7.33 25.46
CA ASN A 110 2.21 -6.60 24.63
C ASN A 110 1.60 -5.42 25.40
N ILE A 111 1.38 -4.31 24.70
CA ILE A 111 0.53 -3.20 25.17
C ILE A 111 -0.93 -3.47 24.82
N SER A 112 -1.87 -3.02 25.67
CA SER A 112 -3.29 -3.08 25.32
C SER A 112 -3.60 -2.07 24.22
N VAL A 113 -4.69 -2.32 23.50
CA VAL A 113 -5.18 -1.38 22.48
C VAL A 113 -5.63 -0.07 23.16
N GLU A 114 -6.19 -0.17 24.35
CA GLU A 114 -6.61 0.93 25.20
C GLU A 114 -5.43 1.81 25.62
N THR A 115 -4.29 1.21 25.99
CA THR A 115 -3.04 1.95 26.23
C THR A 115 -2.64 2.73 24.97
N LEU A 116 -2.67 2.08 23.81
CA LEU A 116 -2.25 2.71 22.55
C LEU A 116 -3.16 3.88 22.15
N VAL A 117 -4.47 3.74 22.33
CA VAL A 117 -5.43 4.83 22.07
C VAL A 117 -5.23 5.97 23.07
N THR A 118 -4.95 5.66 24.34
CA THR A 118 -4.61 6.68 25.34
C THR A 118 -3.35 7.44 24.94
N LEU A 119 -2.30 6.74 24.49
CA LEU A 119 -1.07 7.36 23.99
C LEU A 119 -1.31 8.22 22.75
N ALA A 120 -2.18 7.78 21.83
CA ALA A 120 -2.57 8.56 20.66
C ALA A 120 -3.31 9.84 21.06
N SER A 121 -4.27 9.77 21.97
CA SER A 121 -4.99 10.94 22.48
C SER A 121 -4.07 11.89 23.25
N GLN A 122 -3.11 11.40 24.03
CA GLN A 122 -2.12 12.26 24.69
C GLN A 122 -1.16 12.91 23.69
N SER A 123 -0.83 12.23 22.59
CA SER A 123 -0.06 12.82 21.48
C SER A 123 -0.86 13.91 20.78
N GLU A 124 -2.15 13.67 20.53
CA GLU A 124 -3.05 14.67 19.96
C GLU A 124 -3.16 15.89 20.85
N LEU A 125 -3.39 15.67 22.14
CA LEU A 125 -3.41 16.73 23.13
C LEU A 125 -2.07 17.48 23.08
N ALA A 126 -0.92 16.83 23.19
CA ALA A 126 0.37 17.54 23.20
C ALA A 126 0.60 18.41 21.94
N ILE A 127 0.21 17.93 20.75
CA ILE A 127 0.44 18.63 19.48
C ILE A 127 -0.62 19.72 19.24
N PHE A 128 -1.86 19.50 19.67
CA PHE A 128 -3.01 20.35 19.38
C PHE A 128 -3.66 20.95 20.64
N GLN A 129 -2.91 21.13 21.74
CA GLN A 129 -3.42 21.31 23.11
C GLN A 129 -4.25 22.56 23.40
N ASP A 130 -4.59 23.33 22.38
CA ASP A 130 -5.76 24.19 22.44
C ASP A 130 -6.48 24.05 21.10
N ASN A 131 -7.65 23.41 21.12
CA ASN A 131 -8.59 23.42 19.99
C ASN A 131 -9.01 24.86 19.59
N ASN A 132 -8.57 25.89 20.32
CA ASN A 132 -8.75 27.32 20.07
C ASN A 132 -7.46 28.09 19.75
N ILE A 133 -6.26 27.50 19.87
CA ILE A 133 -5.01 28.15 19.46
C ILE A 133 -4.73 27.67 18.04
N HIS A 134 -4.92 28.58 17.10
CA HIS A 134 -4.67 28.35 15.68
C HIS A 134 -3.28 27.74 15.47
N ILE A 135 -3.17 26.74 14.60
CA ILE A 135 -1.87 26.20 14.14
C ILE A 135 -0.96 27.34 13.64
N SER A 136 -1.50 28.42 13.06
CA SER A 136 -0.75 29.64 12.74
C SER A 136 -0.09 30.27 13.98
N THR A 137 -0.79 30.34 15.11
CA THR A 137 -0.25 30.81 16.39
C THR A 137 0.76 29.82 17.00
N ILE A 138 0.59 28.51 16.77
CA ILE A 138 1.60 27.53 17.20
C ILE A 138 2.87 27.66 16.35
N ILE A 139 2.75 27.93 15.05
CA ILE A 139 3.88 28.15 14.12
C ILE A 139 4.58 29.48 14.38
N ASP A 140 3.84 30.51 14.80
CA ASP A 140 4.38 31.82 15.20
C ASP A 140 4.91 31.84 16.65
N ASN A 141 4.69 30.78 17.44
CA ASN A 141 5.28 30.63 18.77
C ASN A 141 6.71 30.05 18.63
N ASP A 142 7.68 30.65 19.33
CA ASP A 142 9.11 30.30 19.35
C ASP A 142 9.42 28.80 19.58
N ASN A 143 8.46 28.00 20.06
CA ASN A 143 8.62 26.56 20.31
C ASN A 143 8.56 25.69 19.04
N ILE A 144 7.89 26.11 17.96
CA ILE A 144 7.83 25.31 16.70
C ILE A 144 9.09 25.46 15.84
N GLU A 145 9.88 26.54 15.99
CA GLU A 145 11.15 26.66 15.28
C GLU A 145 12.09 25.46 15.53
N VAL A 146 11.90 24.77 16.66
CA VAL A 146 12.65 23.58 17.07
C VAL A 146 12.28 22.32 16.25
N LEU A 147 11.08 22.25 15.67
CA LEU A 147 10.65 21.09 14.89
C LEU A 147 11.40 20.98 13.54
N PRO A 148 11.71 19.77 13.06
CA PRO A 148 12.23 19.60 11.71
C PRO A 148 11.26 20.13 10.63
N SER A 149 11.79 20.79 9.60
CA SER A 149 11.00 21.36 8.48
C SER A 149 9.94 20.39 7.89
N PRO A 150 10.25 19.10 7.61
CA PRO A 150 9.24 18.16 7.11
C PRO A 150 8.05 17.96 8.05
N ILE A 151 8.27 18.00 9.37
CA ILE A 151 7.21 17.87 10.38
C ILE A 151 6.32 19.11 10.37
N ARG A 152 6.90 20.30 10.24
CA ARG A 152 6.13 21.55 10.12
C ARG A 152 5.30 21.57 8.84
N GLY A 153 5.85 21.09 7.73
CA GLY A 153 5.11 20.88 6.48
C GLY A 153 3.89 19.99 6.67
N LEU A 154 4.04 18.85 7.37
CA LEU A 154 2.92 17.95 7.69
C LEU A 154 1.87 18.60 8.58
N LEU A 155 2.27 19.35 9.61
CA LEU A 155 1.33 20.06 10.47
C LEU A 155 0.53 21.12 9.70
N LYS A 156 1.15 21.80 8.72
CA LYS A 156 0.46 22.76 7.83
C LYS A 156 -0.53 22.10 6.86
N MET A 157 -0.39 20.79 6.58
CA MET A 157 -1.36 20.09 5.74
C MET A 157 -2.71 19.89 6.43
N ILE A 158 -2.76 19.94 7.77
CA ILE A 158 -3.99 19.79 8.53
C ILE A 158 -4.70 21.15 8.59
N PRO A 159 -5.90 21.29 8.00
CA PRO A 159 -6.61 22.56 8.00
C PRO A 159 -7.03 22.96 9.42
N HIS A 160 -7.22 24.26 9.62
CA HIS A 160 -7.36 24.89 10.94
C HIS A 160 -8.76 24.77 11.56
N ASN A 161 -9.76 24.34 10.81
CA ASN A 161 -11.16 24.21 11.23
C ASN A 161 -11.68 22.80 10.88
N ASP A 162 -12.92 22.51 11.28
CA ASP A 162 -13.71 21.37 10.78
C ASP A 162 -13.86 21.31 9.24
N ASP A 163 -13.24 22.24 8.49
CA ASP A 163 -13.17 22.25 7.01
C ASP A 163 -12.52 20.97 6.42
N ASP A 164 -11.85 20.12 7.22
CA ASP A 164 -11.60 18.71 6.86
C ASP A 164 -12.82 17.85 7.21
N ASP A 165 -14.01 18.21 6.70
CA ASP A 165 -15.31 17.60 7.03
C ASP A 165 -15.28 16.05 6.94
N LEU A 166 -14.35 15.51 6.14
CA LEU A 166 -14.16 14.08 5.89
C LEU A 166 -12.80 13.53 6.33
N GLY A 167 -11.93 14.31 6.95
CA GLY A 167 -10.63 13.81 7.44
C GLY A 167 -9.64 13.44 6.33
N ALA A 168 -9.80 13.95 5.11
CA ALA A 168 -8.98 13.61 3.94
C ALA A 168 -7.56 14.17 4.09
N HIS A 169 -7.41 15.44 4.50
CA HIS A 169 -6.09 16.02 4.76
C HIS A 169 -5.38 15.28 5.89
N THR A 170 -6.11 14.95 6.95
CA THR A 170 -5.63 14.15 8.08
C THR A 170 -5.15 12.77 7.64
N LEU A 171 -5.90 12.09 6.76
CA LEU A 171 -5.48 10.80 6.20
C LEU A 171 -4.18 10.91 5.41
N ILE A 172 -4.06 11.90 4.52
CA ILE A 172 -2.88 12.11 3.69
C ILE A 172 -1.65 12.37 4.57
N ALA A 173 -1.78 13.28 5.54
CA ALA A 173 -0.71 13.58 6.49
C ALA A 173 -0.34 12.36 7.33
N THR A 174 -1.31 11.55 7.77
CA THR A 174 -1.06 10.30 8.51
C THR A 174 -0.30 9.29 7.66
N LEU A 175 -0.70 9.10 6.40
CA LEU A 175 -0.02 8.18 5.48
C LEU A 175 1.46 8.54 5.31
N ILE A 176 1.76 9.83 5.14
CA ILE A 176 3.13 10.34 5.03
C ILE A 176 3.88 10.20 6.37
N ALA A 177 3.23 10.53 7.50
CA ALA A 177 3.83 10.39 8.82
C ALA A 177 4.20 8.93 9.13
N VAL A 178 3.35 7.96 8.78
CA VAL A 178 3.64 6.52 8.95
C VAL A 178 4.82 6.08 8.08
N ASN A 179 4.99 6.64 6.88
CA ASN A 179 6.21 6.42 6.09
C ASN A 179 7.46 6.98 6.78
N MET A 180 7.33 8.14 7.40
CA MET A 180 8.42 8.73 8.18
C MET A 180 8.73 7.86 9.41
N VAL A 181 7.74 7.27 10.09
CA VAL A 181 7.97 6.29 11.16
C VAL A 181 8.78 5.10 10.66
N GLU A 182 8.42 4.51 9.51
CA GLU A 182 9.20 3.40 8.92
C GLU A 182 10.64 3.83 8.60
N ASN A 183 10.84 5.07 8.14
CA ASN A 183 12.16 5.64 7.88
C ASN A 183 12.98 5.84 9.16
N SER A 184 12.37 6.39 10.22
CA SER A 184 13.02 6.57 11.52
C SER A 184 13.37 5.24 12.19
N ILE A 185 12.55 4.20 12.02
CA ILE A 185 12.88 2.83 12.43
C ILE A 185 14.16 2.35 11.72
N ARG A 186 14.27 2.56 10.40
CA ARG A 186 15.48 2.17 9.63
C ARG A 186 16.72 2.92 10.11
N HIS A 187 16.58 4.21 10.37
CA HIS A 187 17.65 5.04 10.88
C HIS A 187 18.13 4.53 12.25
N LEU A 188 17.21 4.27 13.17
CA LEU A 188 17.49 3.72 14.50
C LEU A 188 18.23 2.37 14.46
N ILE A 189 17.94 1.51 13.48
CA ILE A 189 18.64 0.22 13.33
C ILE A 189 19.87 0.26 12.43
N GLY A 190 20.25 1.43 11.92
CA GLY A 190 21.41 1.62 11.05
C GLY A 190 21.28 0.95 9.66
N LYS A 191 20.06 0.89 9.11
CA LYS A 191 19.80 0.35 7.76
C LYS A 191 19.50 1.48 6.76
N GLN A 192 20.15 1.46 5.60
CA GLN A 192 19.91 2.41 4.50
C GLN A 192 18.75 1.96 3.58
N HIS A 193 18.26 2.91 2.76
CA HIS A 193 17.21 2.72 1.76
C HIS A 193 17.58 1.68 0.68
N GLY A 194 16.57 1.05 0.05
CA GLY A 194 16.73 0.25 -1.17
C GLY A 194 16.94 -1.26 -1.00
N ARG A 195 17.27 -1.77 0.19
CA ARG A 195 17.29 -3.22 0.50
C ARG A 195 16.57 -3.52 1.82
N ALA A 196 15.34 -3.06 1.93
CA ALA A 196 14.60 -3.03 3.19
C ALA A 196 14.34 -4.46 3.74
N PRO A 197 14.77 -4.77 4.97
CA PRO A 197 14.20 -5.90 5.71
C PRO A 197 12.70 -5.68 5.86
N LEU A 198 11.92 -6.75 6.01
CA LEU A 198 10.51 -6.63 6.35
C LEU A 198 10.35 -5.78 7.63
N LEU A 199 9.34 -4.92 7.69
CA LEU A 199 9.06 -4.07 8.85
C LEU A 199 9.04 -4.87 10.17
N LYS A 200 8.44 -6.06 10.12
CA LYS A 200 8.47 -7.04 11.21
C LYS A 200 9.90 -7.33 11.70
N ASN A 201 10.83 -7.59 10.79
CA ASN A 201 12.22 -7.90 11.13
C ASN A 201 12.92 -6.68 11.74
N MET A 202 12.61 -5.47 11.27
CA MET A 202 13.17 -4.23 11.84
C MET A 202 12.71 -4.04 13.29
N ILE A 203 11.43 -4.29 13.55
CA ILE A 203 10.85 -4.21 14.90
C ILE A 203 11.41 -5.33 15.81
N GLU A 204 11.64 -6.53 15.28
CA GLU A 204 12.30 -7.63 16.01
C GLU A 204 13.77 -7.30 16.37
N ILE A 205 14.48 -6.55 15.51
CA ILE A 205 15.83 -6.05 15.83
C ILE A 205 15.78 -5.06 16.99
N ILE A 206 14.78 -4.18 17.04
CA ILE A 206 14.58 -3.27 18.18
C ILE A 206 14.31 -4.10 19.45
N ALA A 207 13.37 -5.06 19.38
CA ALA A 207 13.02 -5.92 20.52
C ALA A 207 14.18 -6.78 21.05
N SER A 208 15.07 -7.27 20.18
CA SER A 208 16.23 -8.06 20.60
C SER A 208 17.30 -7.20 21.28
N LYS A 209 17.50 -5.96 20.84
CA LYS A 209 18.42 -5.03 21.52
C LYS A 209 17.93 -4.59 22.90
N GLU A 210 16.63 -4.70 23.17
CA GLU A 210 16.05 -4.44 24.48
C GLU A 210 16.44 -5.52 25.52
N SER A 211 16.71 -6.76 25.08
CA SER A 211 17.00 -7.90 25.96
C SER A 211 18.49 -8.12 26.28
N GLU A 212 19.40 -7.46 25.56
CA GLU A 212 20.86 -7.56 25.77
C GLU A 212 21.38 -6.78 27.01
N LYS A 213 20.48 -6.21 27.84
CA LYS A 213 20.78 -5.29 28.95
C LYS A 213 21.56 -5.86 30.15
N ASP A 214 21.89 -7.15 30.19
CA ASP A 214 22.26 -7.82 31.46
C ASP A 214 23.77 -8.01 31.74
N HIS A 215 24.69 -7.51 30.89
CA HIS A 215 26.13 -7.84 31.07
C HIS A 215 27.15 -6.69 31.15
N ASP A 216 26.77 -5.41 30.95
CA ASP A 216 27.75 -4.32 31.10
C ASP A 216 27.11 -3.03 31.66
N ASP A 217 27.25 -2.81 32.98
CA ASP A 217 26.62 -1.71 33.72
C ASP A 217 27.14 -0.31 33.32
N ASN A 218 28.20 -0.20 32.51
CA ASN A 218 28.84 1.06 32.16
C ASN A 218 28.30 1.74 30.88
N HIS A 219 27.39 1.11 30.12
CA HIS A 219 26.83 1.67 28.87
C HIS A 219 25.29 1.77 28.86
N ARG A 220 24.71 2.24 29.97
CA ARG A 220 23.23 2.33 30.15
C ARG A 220 22.49 3.30 29.21
N HIS A 221 23.16 4.13 28.42
CA HIS A 221 22.51 5.28 27.77
C HIS A 221 22.04 5.09 26.32
N ASN A 222 22.30 3.95 25.66
CA ASN A 222 22.10 3.84 24.20
C ASN A 222 21.11 2.75 23.74
N HIS A 223 20.33 2.14 24.65
CA HIS A 223 19.38 1.09 24.26
C HIS A 223 17.97 1.65 24.02
N PRO A 224 17.27 1.17 22.97
CA PRO A 224 15.86 1.47 22.80
C PRO A 224 15.05 1.12 24.07
N PRO A 225 14.02 1.92 24.42
CA PRO A 225 13.12 1.60 25.51
C PRO A 225 12.40 0.28 25.27
N LYS A 226 12.24 -0.56 26.30
CA LYS A 226 11.61 -1.90 26.21
C LYS A 226 10.20 -1.89 25.60
N ILE A 227 9.51 -0.77 25.73
CA ILE A 227 8.12 -0.65 25.30
C ILE A 227 7.98 -0.16 23.86
N LEU A 228 9.06 0.36 23.26
CA LEU A 228 9.02 0.87 21.90
C LEU A 228 8.64 -0.22 20.91
N ALA A 229 9.27 -1.39 20.98
CA ALA A 229 8.92 -2.50 20.09
C ALA A 229 7.45 -2.90 20.24
N ALA A 230 6.92 -2.92 21.47
CA ALA A 230 5.51 -3.26 21.72
C ALA A 230 4.54 -2.25 21.09
N VAL A 231 4.83 -0.94 21.23
CA VAL A 231 4.06 0.13 20.56
C VAL A 231 4.07 -0.04 19.05
N LEU A 232 5.26 -0.26 18.46
CA LEU A 232 5.40 -0.45 17.03
C LEU A 232 4.71 -1.72 16.53
N GLN A 233 4.75 -2.81 17.30
CA GLN A 233 4.06 -4.07 16.96
C GLN A 233 2.54 -3.87 16.94
N THR A 234 1.96 -3.29 17.99
CA THR A 234 0.51 -3.07 18.09
C THR A 234 0.01 -2.06 17.06
N LEU A 235 0.80 -1.04 16.72
CA LEU A 235 0.42 -0.03 15.72
C LEU A 235 0.59 -0.53 14.28
N LEU A 236 1.73 -1.14 13.95
CA LEU A 236 2.16 -1.36 12.56
C LEU A 236 2.08 -2.80 12.07
N LEU A 237 1.87 -3.79 12.94
CA LEU A 237 1.78 -5.20 12.57
C LEU A 237 0.39 -5.77 12.91
N PRO A 238 -0.07 -6.82 12.21
CA PRO A 238 -1.33 -7.50 12.53
C PRO A 238 -1.22 -8.47 13.72
N LYS A 239 -0.02 -8.67 14.28
CA LYS A 239 0.24 -9.62 15.36
C LYS A 239 -0.41 -9.14 16.67
N ASN A 240 -0.94 -10.06 17.48
CA ASN A 240 -1.45 -9.77 18.83
C ASN A 240 -2.59 -8.73 18.85
N ASN A 241 -3.54 -8.81 17.91
CA ASN A 241 -4.63 -7.84 17.73
C ASN A 241 -4.15 -6.41 17.39
N GLY A 242 -2.96 -6.27 16.82
CA GLY A 242 -2.46 -4.98 16.32
C GLY A 242 -3.32 -4.42 15.18
N ILE A 243 -3.31 -3.10 15.06
CA ILE A 243 -4.13 -2.33 14.11
C ILE A 243 -3.64 -2.55 12.67
N ASN A 244 -2.34 -2.77 12.48
CA ASN A 244 -1.69 -2.85 11.17
C ASN A 244 -1.91 -1.57 10.33
N LEU A 245 -1.79 -0.41 10.98
CA LEU A 245 -2.14 0.89 10.41
C LEU A 245 -1.42 1.18 9.08
N ARG A 246 -0.13 0.81 9.00
CA ARG A 246 0.67 0.93 7.77
C ARG A 246 -0.01 0.27 6.58
N ASN A 247 -0.49 -0.97 6.74
CA ASN A 247 -1.13 -1.67 5.64
C ASN A 247 -2.55 -1.15 5.36
N LEU A 248 -3.30 -0.75 6.38
CA LEU A 248 -4.62 -0.14 6.16
C LEU A 248 -4.52 1.10 5.25
N LEU A 249 -3.51 1.94 5.49
CA LEU A 249 -3.26 3.15 4.70
C LEU A 249 -2.69 2.82 3.30
N TRP A 250 -1.60 2.04 3.21
CA TRP A 250 -0.91 1.75 1.94
C TRP A 250 -1.68 0.88 0.95
N HIS A 251 -2.76 0.25 1.40
CA HIS A 251 -3.65 -0.55 0.57
C HIS A 251 -5.01 0.10 0.36
N GLY A 252 -5.17 1.35 0.84
CA GLY A 252 -6.33 2.19 0.58
C GLY A 252 -7.61 1.68 1.25
N PHE A 253 -7.52 1.07 2.43
CA PHE A 253 -8.72 0.62 3.16
C PHE A 253 -9.41 1.74 3.92
N LEU A 254 -8.67 2.81 4.22
CA LEU A 254 -9.14 3.94 5.01
C LEU A 254 -9.37 5.16 4.11
N PRO A 255 -10.59 5.71 4.08
CA PRO A 255 -10.87 7.01 3.48
C PRO A 255 -10.67 8.18 4.43
N VAL A 256 -10.70 7.91 5.74
CA VAL A 256 -10.60 8.89 6.82
C VAL A 256 -9.83 8.28 7.97
N ILE A 257 -9.23 9.11 8.82
CA ILE A 257 -8.66 8.66 10.09
C ILE A 257 -8.68 9.78 11.11
N ASN A 258 -8.90 9.43 12.38
CA ASN A 258 -8.86 10.40 13.48
C ASN A 258 -7.44 11.01 13.63
N ARG A 259 -7.39 12.32 13.85
CA ARG A 259 -6.17 13.13 14.03
C ARG A 259 -5.21 12.60 15.09
N LYS A 260 -5.68 11.87 16.11
CA LYS A 260 -4.81 11.26 17.12
C LYS A 260 -3.81 10.25 16.56
N TRP A 261 -4.17 9.54 15.50
CA TRP A 261 -3.28 8.58 14.85
C TRP A 261 -2.17 9.30 14.05
N PHE A 262 -2.50 10.45 13.45
CA PHE A 262 -1.51 11.36 12.89
C PHE A 262 -0.56 11.88 13.98
N ALA A 263 -1.11 12.40 15.08
CA ALA A 263 -0.34 12.93 16.20
C ALA A 263 0.62 11.90 16.79
N LEU A 264 0.14 10.67 17.03
CA LEU A 264 0.99 9.56 17.48
C LEU A 264 2.13 9.26 16.51
N SER A 265 1.85 9.29 15.20
CA SER A 265 2.87 9.03 14.18
C SER A 265 3.96 10.10 14.21
N ILE A 266 3.61 11.37 14.41
CA ILE A 266 4.59 12.46 14.58
C ILE A 266 5.41 12.27 15.85
N SER A 267 4.77 12.01 16.99
CA SER A 267 5.48 11.77 18.26
C SER A 267 6.45 10.57 18.16
N LEU A 268 6.07 9.53 17.42
CA LEU A 268 6.94 8.38 17.15
C LEU A 268 8.13 8.75 16.27
N VAL A 269 7.95 9.53 15.20
CA VAL A 269 9.06 10.00 14.37
C VAL A 269 10.08 10.76 15.22
N LEU A 270 9.61 11.75 15.99
CA LEU A 270 10.48 12.59 16.82
C LEU A 270 11.22 11.76 17.89
N SER A 271 10.50 10.86 18.56
CA SER A 271 11.09 9.98 19.58
C SER A 271 12.10 9.00 19.00
N LEU A 272 11.83 8.43 17.83
CA LEU A 272 12.75 7.50 17.15
C LEU A 272 14.01 8.22 16.65
N ASP A 273 13.87 9.42 16.10
CA ASP A 273 15.00 10.21 15.60
C ASP A 273 15.88 10.71 16.75
N GLU A 274 15.31 11.06 17.90
CA GLU A 274 16.08 11.39 19.12
C GLU A 274 16.86 10.16 19.62
N LEU A 275 16.22 8.98 19.67
CA LEU A 275 16.89 7.73 20.02
C LEU A 275 18.01 7.38 19.04
N ALA A 276 17.81 7.61 17.75
CA ALA A 276 18.82 7.36 16.73
C ALA A 276 20.00 8.35 16.84
N SER A 277 19.73 9.61 17.19
CA SER A 277 20.75 10.65 17.37
C SER A 277 21.57 10.48 18.65
N SER A 278 20.95 9.97 19.71
CA SER A 278 21.59 9.73 21.02
C SER A 278 22.37 8.41 21.07
N SER A 279 21.95 7.42 20.30
CA SER A 279 22.69 6.18 20.18
C SER A 279 23.94 6.42 19.34
N SER A 280 25.12 6.30 19.98
CA SER A 280 26.39 6.16 19.27
C SER A 280 26.43 4.78 18.58
N PHE A 281 25.52 4.53 17.65
CA PHE A 281 25.62 3.38 16.77
C PHE A 281 26.90 3.57 15.97
N ASP A 282 27.97 2.89 16.40
CA ASP A 282 29.12 2.55 15.56
C ASP A 282 28.60 1.64 14.45
N VAL A 283 27.82 2.22 13.54
CA VAL A 283 27.62 1.64 12.22
C VAL A 283 29.01 1.70 11.60
N PRO A 284 29.60 0.58 11.15
CA PRO A 284 30.77 0.65 10.30
C PRO A 284 30.30 1.34 9.02
N CYS A 285 30.46 2.66 8.98
CA CYS A 285 30.26 3.46 7.79
C CYS A 285 31.35 2.99 6.83
N ASN A 286 31.00 2.06 5.94
CA ASN A 286 31.72 1.99 4.69
C ASN A 286 31.40 3.28 3.94
N ASP A 287 32.13 4.36 4.27
CA ASP A 287 32.07 5.69 3.66
C ASP A 287 32.52 5.70 2.17
N ASN A 288 32.55 4.52 1.54
CA ASN A 288 32.97 4.32 0.16
C ASN A 288 31.84 3.81 -0.76
N ASP A 289 30.59 3.68 -0.29
CA ASP A 289 29.48 3.32 -1.18
C ASP A 289 28.83 4.58 -1.77
N ASP A 290 29.14 4.82 -3.05
CA ASP A 290 28.57 5.75 -4.03
C ASP A 290 27.03 5.59 -4.21
N ASN A 291 26.26 5.69 -3.12
CA ASN A 291 24.82 5.42 -3.10
C ASN A 291 23.93 6.57 -3.59
N ASN A 292 24.50 7.68 -4.07
CA ASN A 292 23.74 8.64 -4.87
C ASN A 292 23.31 8.05 -6.22
N ASN A 293 23.92 6.97 -6.70
CA ASN A 293 23.61 6.39 -8.01
C ASN A 293 22.32 5.54 -8.03
N ASN A 294 21.87 4.99 -6.89
CA ASN A 294 20.67 4.13 -6.86
C ASN A 294 19.35 4.93 -6.84
N LEU A 295 19.36 6.18 -6.36
CA LEU A 295 18.16 7.04 -6.34
C LEU A 295 17.71 7.38 -7.76
N ASP A 296 18.68 7.53 -8.65
CA ASP A 296 18.46 7.83 -10.07
C ASP A 296 17.93 6.63 -10.84
N GLU A 297 18.14 5.38 -10.43
CA GLU A 297 17.74 4.20 -11.23
C GLU A 297 16.22 4.13 -11.50
N ASN A 298 15.37 4.52 -10.54
CA ASN A 298 13.91 4.51 -10.73
C ASN A 298 13.41 5.71 -11.56
N LEU A 299 14.05 6.87 -11.44
CA LEU A 299 13.78 8.03 -12.30
C LEU A 299 14.31 7.77 -13.71
N GLU A 300 15.48 7.15 -13.82
CA GLU A 300 16.06 6.66 -15.07
C GLU A 300 15.13 5.63 -15.71
N SER A 301 14.47 4.77 -14.93
CA SER A 301 13.45 3.86 -15.45
C SER A 301 12.28 4.61 -16.10
N LEU A 302 11.81 5.73 -15.53
CA LEU A 302 10.81 6.60 -16.19
C LEU A 302 11.37 7.23 -17.47
N VAL A 303 12.62 7.69 -17.46
CA VAL A 303 13.31 8.26 -18.64
C VAL A 303 13.50 7.22 -19.75
N VAL A 304 13.88 6.00 -19.41
CA VAL A 304 14.01 4.88 -20.35
C VAL A 304 12.64 4.52 -20.91
N MET A 305 11.62 4.49 -20.06
CA MET A 305 10.25 4.22 -20.49
C MET A 305 9.70 5.30 -21.45
N ARG A 306 10.11 6.57 -21.32
CA ARG A 306 9.79 7.63 -22.30
C ARG A 306 10.29 7.35 -23.72
N GLN A 307 11.25 6.45 -23.91
CA GLN A 307 11.68 6.05 -25.26
C GLN A 307 10.59 5.31 -26.03
N HIS A 308 9.54 4.83 -25.34
CA HIS A 308 8.40 4.19 -25.96
C HIS A 308 7.31 5.22 -26.32
N GLU A 309 7.06 5.41 -27.62
CA GLU A 309 6.10 6.40 -28.15
C GLU A 309 4.70 6.27 -27.53
N ALA A 310 4.19 5.04 -27.38
CA ALA A 310 2.89 4.83 -26.74
C ALA A 310 2.84 5.33 -25.29
N LEU A 311 3.94 5.25 -24.53
CA LEU A 311 3.97 5.81 -23.19
C LEU A 311 3.92 7.34 -23.21
N VAL A 312 4.69 7.97 -24.11
CA VAL A 312 4.67 9.42 -24.26
C VAL A 312 3.25 9.91 -24.50
N THR A 313 2.49 9.24 -25.37
CA THR A 313 1.07 9.58 -25.59
C THR A 313 0.21 9.39 -24.34
N ILE A 314 0.44 8.33 -23.54
CA ILE A 314 -0.27 8.12 -22.27
C ILE A 314 0.08 9.23 -21.25
N LEU A 315 1.34 9.65 -21.19
CA LEU A 315 1.80 10.74 -20.31
C LEU A 315 1.25 12.09 -20.77
N ASP A 316 1.27 12.37 -22.07
CA ASP A 316 0.70 13.58 -22.67
C ASP A 316 -0.81 13.67 -22.44
N HIS A 317 -1.51 12.53 -22.43
CA HIS A 317 -2.94 12.48 -22.06
C HIS A 317 -3.16 12.92 -20.61
N GLY A 318 -2.39 12.37 -19.67
CA GLY A 318 -2.48 12.73 -18.26
C GLY A 318 -2.14 14.20 -18.02
N LYS A 319 -1.11 14.70 -18.73
CA LYS A 319 -0.75 16.11 -18.75
C LYS A 319 -1.87 17.00 -19.30
N HIS A 320 -2.53 16.56 -20.37
CA HIS A 320 -3.66 17.28 -20.96
C HIS A 320 -4.84 17.38 -19.98
N ILE A 321 -5.18 16.28 -19.30
CA ILE A 321 -6.18 16.29 -18.23
C ILE A 321 -5.75 17.28 -17.15
N ARG A 322 -4.55 17.13 -16.58
CA ARG A 322 -4.01 17.99 -15.51
C ARG A 322 -4.05 19.47 -15.87
N SER A 323 -3.77 19.81 -17.13
CA SER A 323 -3.72 21.19 -17.61
C SER A 323 -5.08 21.78 -18.01
N SER A 324 -6.13 20.94 -18.08
CA SER A 324 -7.47 21.33 -18.51
C SER A 324 -8.47 21.21 -17.37
N ARG A 325 -8.96 22.34 -16.85
CA ARG A 325 -9.99 22.33 -15.79
C ARG A 325 -11.25 21.58 -16.22
N GLU A 326 -11.65 21.70 -17.49
CA GLU A 326 -12.81 20.97 -18.05
C GLU A 326 -12.61 19.45 -17.98
N MET A 327 -11.41 18.96 -18.34
CA MET A 327 -11.10 17.53 -18.30
C MET A 327 -10.97 17.02 -16.87
N LEU A 328 -10.41 17.81 -15.94
CA LEU A 328 -10.37 17.47 -14.52
C LEU A 328 -11.78 17.36 -13.94
N THR A 329 -12.65 18.34 -14.20
CA THR A 329 -14.05 18.27 -13.78
C THR A 329 -14.76 17.07 -14.39
N THR A 330 -14.48 16.74 -15.66
CA THR A 330 -15.02 15.52 -16.29
C THR A 330 -14.55 14.25 -15.57
N LEU A 331 -13.27 14.15 -15.23
CA LEU A 331 -12.71 13.03 -14.47
C LEU A 331 -13.35 12.92 -13.08
N GLU A 332 -13.47 14.02 -12.35
CA GLU A 332 -14.15 14.09 -11.04
C GLU A 332 -15.61 13.65 -11.14
N GLU A 333 -16.33 14.09 -12.19
CA GLU A 333 -17.70 13.68 -12.45
C GLU A 333 -17.80 12.18 -12.76
N GLN A 334 -16.87 11.63 -13.55
CA GLN A 334 -16.82 10.19 -13.85
C GLN A 334 -16.59 9.36 -12.58
N ILE A 335 -15.66 9.79 -11.72
CA ILE A 335 -15.40 9.17 -10.41
C ILE A 335 -16.65 9.19 -9.53
N THR A 336 -17.40 10.30 -9.55
CA THR A 336 -18.56 10.50 -8.68
C THR A 336 -19.82 9.79 -9.20
N ARG A 337 -20.05 9.79 -10.52
CA ARG A 337 -21.29 9.27 -11.15
C ARG A 337 -21.31 7.76 -11.36
N ARG A 338 -20.20 7.05 -11.09
CA ARG A 338 -20.09 5.64 -11.42
C ARG A 338 -21.11 4.79 -10.65
N SER A 339 -22.05 4.20 -11.39
CA SER A 339 -23.19 3.48 -10.83
C SER A 339 -22.86 2.11 -10.25
N ASP A 340 -21.66 1.57 -10.54
CA ASP A 340 -21.23 0.24 -10.10
C ASP A 340 -20.65 0.23 -8.67
N ASN A 341 -20.64 1.39 -7.98
CA ASN A 341 -20.06 1.57 -6.64
C ASN A 341 -18.61 1.06 -6.53
N SER A 342 -17.86 1.01 -7.64
CA SER A 342 -16.48 0.52 -7.64
C SER A 342 -15.50 1.44 -6.91
N ILE A 343 -15.84 2.74 -6.79
CA ILE A 343 -15.15 3.71 -5.96
C ILE A 343 -16.04 4.02 -4.76
N PRO A 344 -15.59 3.77 -3.53
CA PRO A 344 -16.36 4.14 -2.34
C PRO A 344 -16.59 5.65 -2.32
N ARG A 345 -17.81 6.10 -1.95
CA ARG A 345 -18.14 7.53 -1.78
C ARG A 345 -17.11 8.26 -0.94
N SER A 346 -16.64 7.61 0.12
CA SER A 346 -15.63 8.12 1.04
C SER A 346 -14.25 8.37 0.36
N HIS A 347 -13.91 7.61 -0.67
CA HIS A 347 -12.68 7.78 -1.44
C HIS A 347 -12.84 8.81 -2.57
N GLN A 348 -14.07 9.11 -3.01
CA GLN A 348 -14.31 10.13 -4.04
C GLN A 348 -13.86 11.51 -3.56
N GLU A 349 -14.13 11.85 -2.31
CA GLU A 349 -13.76 13.13 -1.71
C GLU A 349 -12.24 13.23 -1.51
N LEU A 350 -11.59 12.13 -1.09
CA LEU A 350 -10.13 12.06 -1.06
C LEU A 350 -9.51 12.32 -2.44
N ILE A 351 -10.08 11.76 -3.52
CA ILE A 351 -9.58 12.01 -4.88
C ILE A 351 -9.70 13.50 -5.24
N LYS A 352 -10.83 14.15 -4.92
CA LYS A 352 -11.00 15.59 -5.16
C LYS A 352 -9.92 16.40 -4.43
N VAL A 353 -9.75 16.16 -3.13
CA VAL A 353 -8.73 16.85 -2.32
C VAL A 353 -7.33 16.69 -2.92
N VAL A 354 -6.99 15.47 -3.35
CA VAL A 354 -5.69 15.16 -3.97
C VAL A 354 -5.51 15.84 -5.33
N LEU A 355 -6.56 15.86 -6.17
CA LEU A 355 -6.53 16.55 -7.45
C LEU A 355 -6.41 18.08 -7.25
N GLU A 356 -7.16 18.67 -6.33
CA GLU A 356 -7.18 20.12 -6.16
C GLU A 356 -5.95 20.68 -5.44
N ASN A 357 -5.47 19.98 -4.40
CA ASN A 357 -4.45 20.53 -3.50
C ASN A 357 -3.06 19.93 -3.71
N TYR A 358 -2.97 18.70 -4.22
CA TYR A 358 -1.72 17.93 -4.17
C TYR A 358 -1.11 17.55 -5.52
N MET A 359 -1.74 17.85 -6.66
CA MET A 359 -1.19 17.55 -8.00
C MET A 359 0.18 18.17 -8.29
N ASN A 360 0.55 19.24 -7.59
CA ASN A 360 1.83 19.92 -7.76
C ASN A 360 2.93 19.39 -6.82
N TYR A 361 2.60 18.38 -6.01
CA TYR A 361 3.52 17.69 -5.10
C TYR A 361 3.58 16.21 -5.52
N PRO A 362 4.37 15.86 -6.56
CA PRO A 362 4.40 14.52 -7.13
C PRO A 362 4.49 13.37 -6.14
N ILE A 363 5.34 13.44 -5.12
CA ILE A 363 5.52 12.35 -4.16
C ILE A 363 4.31 12.25 -3.24
N ILE A 364 3.78 13.37 -2.74
CA ILE A 364 2.55 13.39 -1.95
C ILE A 364 1.38 12.86 -2.79
N PHE A 365 1.22 13.33 -4.02
CA PHE A 365 0.20 12.86 -4.96
C PHE A 365 0.30 11.35 -5.17
N ALA A 366 1.48 10.84 -5.51
CA ALA A 366 1.69 9.42 -5.72
C ALA A 366 1.49 8.57 -4.46
N SER A 367 1.80 9.13 -3.27
CA SER A 367 1.55 8.47 -1.99
C SER A 367 0.08 8.16 -1.80
N VAL A 368 -0.82 9.05 -2.22
CA VAL A 368 -2.27 8.90 -2.00
C VAL A 368 -2.96 8.22 -3.18
N THR A 369 -2.63 8.63 -4.41
CA THR A 369 -3.26 8.10 -5.62
C THR A 369 -2.92 6.63 -5.87
N SER A 370 -1.73 6.17 -5.46
CA SER A 370 -1.36 4.75 -5.65
C SER A 370 -2.21 3.79 -4.78
N PRO A 371 -2.36 3.99 -3.46
CA PRO A 371 -3.31 3.22 -2.63
C PRO A 371 -4.76 3.33 -3.11
N LEU A 372 -5.19 4.50 -3.59
CA LEU A 372 -6.52 4.70 -4.16
C LEU A 372 -6.75 3.81 -5.39
N ILE A 373 -5.83 3.86 -6.36
CA ILE A 373 -5.86 2.99 -7.55
C ILE A 373 -5.85 1.51 -7.13
N GLU A 374 -5.02 1.15 -6.15
CA GLU A 374 -4.97 -0.21 -5.63
C GLU A 374 -6.33 -0.65 -5.07
N HIS A 375 -7.00 0.20 -4.28
CA HIS A 375 -8.29 -0.11 -3.71
C HIS A 375 -9.40 -0.24 -4.78
N ILE A 376 -9.41 0.66 -5.76
CA ILE A 376 -10.35 0.60 -6.91
C ILE A 376 -10.19 -0.72 -7.65
N LEU A 377 -8.95 -1.08 -8.00
CA LEU A 377 -8.65 -2.35 -8.65
C LEU A 377 -9.05 -3.56 -7.79
N ARG A 378 -8.97 -3.45 -6.46
CA ARG A 378 -9.38 -4.51 -5.52
C ARG A 378 -10.87 -4.75 -5.53
N ILE A 379 -11.66 -3.68 -5.53
CA ILE A 379 -13.12 -3.78 -5.63
C ILE A 379 -13.49 -4.37 -7.00
N MET A 380 -12.90 -3.86 -8.09
CA MET A 380 -13.10 -4.42 -9.42
C MET A 380 -12.72 -5.91 -9.48
N TRP A 381 -11.57 -6.29 -8.90
CA TRP A 381 -11.12 -7.68 -8.85
C TRP A 381 -12.11 -8.57 -8.10
N CYS A 382 -12.59 -8.11 -6.95
CA CYS A 382 -13.57 -8.85 -6.14
C CYS A 382 -14.90 -9.02 -6.88
N ASN A 383 -15.38 -7.97 -7.55
CA ASN A 383 -16.61 -8.00 -8.33
C ASN A 383 -16.50 -8.96 -9.52
N GLU A 384 -15.44 -8.83 -10.31
CA GLU A 384 -15.21 -9.65 -11.51
C GLU A 384 -15.01 -11.12 -11.18
N ASN A 385 -14.25 -11.41 -10.12
CA ASN A 385 -13.89 -12.78 -9.73
C ASN A 385 -14.81 -13.38 -8.64
N GLN A 386 -15.84 -12.64 -8.20
CA GLN A 386 -16.79 -13.06 -7.16
C GLN A 386 -16.10 -13.45 -5.83
N GLN A 387 -15.16 -12.63 -5.39
CA GLN A 387 -14.36 -12.86 -4.19
C GLN A 387 -14.68 -11.86 -3.08
N LYS A 388 -14.40 -12.22 -1.82
CA LYS A 388 -14.69 -11.39 -0.63
C LYS A 388 -13.46 -10.70 -0.04
N LYS A 389 -12.36 -10.60 -0.80
CA LYS A 389 -11.06 -10.05 -0.34
C LYS A 389 -10.98 -8.52 -0.40
N CYS A 390 -12.13 -7.84 -0.38
CA CYS A 390 -12.22 -6.38 -0.37
C CYS A 390 -12.15 -5.78 1.03
N ILE A 391 -12.26 -6.61 2.08
CA ILE A 391 -12.20 -6.18 3.49
C ILE A 391 -10.80 -6.50 4.06
N ALA A 392 -10.23 -5.57 4.81
CA ALA A 392 -9.04 -5.79 5.62
C ALA A 392 -9.42 -6.51 6.92
N GLU A 393 -9.05 -7.78 7.02
CA GLU A 393 -9.26 -8.62 8.20
C GLU A 393 -7.94 -8.86 8.96
N PRO A 394 -7.98 -8.94 10.30
CA PRO A 394 -6.81 -9.31 11.09
C PRO A 394 -6.22 -10.65 10.63
N GLU A 395 -4.90 -10.70 10.49
CA GLU A 395 -4.14 -11.92 10.12
C GLU A 395 -4.54 -12.57 8.78
N SER A 396 -5.41 -11.92 8.00
CA SER A 396 -5.88 -12.40 6.70
C SER A 396 -5.18 -11.65 5.57
N TYR A 397 -4.93 -12.37 4.47
CA TYR A 397 -4.29 -11.80 3.30
C TYR A 397 -5.33 -11.32 2.28
N TYR A 398 -5.30 -10.01 1.99
CA TYR A 398 -6.02 -9.41 0.87
C TYR A 398 -5.22 -9.51 -0.43
N VAL A 399 -5.92 -9.37 -1.57
CA VAL A 399 -5.31 -9.29 -2.91
C VAL A 399 -4.70 -7.91 -3.12
N THR A 400 -3.47 -7.76 -3.62
CA THR A 400 -2.77 -6.47 -3.64
C THR A 400 -2.01 -6.22 -4.95
N LEU A 401 -1.65 -4.96 -5.22
CA LEU A 401 -0.67 -4.60 -6.24
C LEU A 401 0.77 -4.70 -5.73
N ASP A 402 0.98 -4.87 -4.42
CA ASP A 402 2.30 -5.00 -3.80
C ASP A 402 2.50 -6.42 -3.30
N GLY A 403 3.12 -7.26 -4.12
CA GLY A 403 3.30 -8.66 -3.73
C GLY A 403 4.23 -9.47 -4.61
N HIS A 404 4.94 -8.85 -5.57
CA HIS A 404 5.76 -9.62 -6.52
C HIS A 404 6.80 -10.50 -5.83
N GLY A 405 7.43 -10.00 -4.77
CA GLY A 405 8.39 -10.75 -3.94
C GLY A 405 7.75 -11.70 -2.91
N GLN A 406 6.42 -11.72 -2.79
CA GLN A 406 5.66 -12.53 -1.83
C GLN A 406 4.44 -13.20 -2.48
N LYS A 407 4.58 -13.60 -3.75
CA LYS A 407 3.54 -14.31 -4.53
C LYS A 407 3.08 -15.62 -3.91
N ASP A 408 3.90 -16.19 -3.04
CA ASP A 408 3.62 -17.37 -2.24
C ASP A 408 2.70 -17.07 -1.04
N LYS A 409 2.56 -15.80 -0.65
CA LYS A 409 1.79 -15.35 0.52
C LYS A 409 0.54 -14.56 0.14
N HIS A 410 0.60 -13.78 -0.95
CA HIS A 410 -0.49 -12.91 -1.39
C HIS A 410 -0.85 -13.14 -2.86
N GLU A 411 -2.13 -12.95 -3.16
CA GLU A 411 -2.63 -12.89 -4.53
C GLU A 411 -2.33 -11.50 -5.12
N ILE A 412 -1.82 -11.47 -6.36
CA ILE A 412 -1.55 -10.21 -7.07
C ILE A 412 -2.70 -9.90 -8.02
N MET A 413 -3.33 -8.74 -7.84
CA MET A 413 -4.60 -8.36 -8.51
C MET A 413 -4.56 -8.38 -10.03
N ILE A 414 -3.41 -8.04 -10.63
CA ILE A 414 -3.26 -7.91 -12.08
C ILE A 414 -2.49 -9.10 -12.69
N MET A 415 -2.35 -10.20 -11.95
CA MET A 415 -1.87 -11.45 -12.53
C MET A 415 -2.97 -12.19 -13.27
N PRO A 416 -2.70 -12.80 -14.45
CA PRO A 416 -3.72 -13.49 -15.25
C PRO A 416 -4.43 -14.63 -14.53
N TYR A 417 -3.78 -15.20 -13.51
CA TYR A 417 -4.29 -16.33 -12.75
C TYR A 417 -3.97 -16.15 -11.27
N PHE A 418 -4.81 -16.76 -10.44
CA PHE A 418 -4.69 -16.77 -8.98
C PHE A 418 -5.07 -18.15 -8.42
N SER A 419 -4.72 -18.46 -7.18
CA SER A 419 -4.99 -19.77 -6.58
C SER A 419 -6.39 -19.81 -5.93
N SER A 420 -7.16 -20.87 -6.19
CA SER A 420 -8.36 -21.18 -5.43
C SER A 420 -7.95 -21.55 -4.00
N GLN A 421 -8.41 -20.83 -2.98
CA GLN A 421 -8.19 -21.27 -1.61
C GLN A 421 -8.94 -22.60 -1.32
N PRO A 422 -8.41 -23.46 -0.44
CA PRO A 422 -8.99 -24.78 -0.15
C PRO A 422 -10.45 -24.75 0.32
N GLN A 423 -10.91 -23.63 0.93
CA GLN A 423 -12.27 -23.52 1.46
C GLN A 423 -13.36 -23.43 0.37
N GLN A 424 -13.02 -23.07 -0.88
CA GLN A 424 -13.96 -23.10 -2.01
C GLN A 424 -13.99 -24.45 -2.75
N GLN A 425 -13.13 -25.42 -2.39
CA GLN A 425 -13.06 -26.72 -3.06
C GLN A 425 -14.12 -27.72 -2.59
N GLN A 426 -14.91 -27.41 -1.54
CA GLN A 426 -15.93 -28.35 -1.05
C GLN A 426 -17.18 -28.46 -1.93
N GLU A 427 -17.40 -27.56 -2.90
CA GLU A 427 -18.56 -27.67 -3.81
C GLU A 427 -18.20 -28.11 -5.24
N ILE A 428 -16.92 -28.18 -5.60
CA ILE A 428 -16.52 -28.51 -6.98
C ILE A 428 -15.32 -29.47 -6.97
N THR A 429 -15.54 -30.75 -6.65
CA THR A 429 -15.16 -31.92 -7.49
C THR A 429 -15.23 -33.23 -6.72
N GLU A 430 -16.27 -34.03 -6.99
CA GLU A 430 -16.06 -35.47 -7.19
C GLU A 430 -15.85 -35.67 -8.70
N GLY A 431 -14.64 -36.03 -9.14
CA GLY A 431 -14.49 -36.80 -10.38
C GLY A 431 -13.48 -36.37 -11.44
N THR A 432 -12.67 -35.31 -11.29
CA THR A 432 -11.60 -35.04 -12.28
C THR A 432 -10.30 -34.67 -11.58
N GLY A 433 -9.21 -35.37 -11.92
CA GLY A 433 -7.87 -35.18 -11.36
C GLY A 433 -7.22 -33.86 -11.81
N ALA A 434 -7.81 -32.74 -11.42
CA ALA A 434 -7.35 -31.40 -11.74
C ALA A 434 -6.08 -31.06 -10.94
N THR A 435 -5.07 -30.57 -11.66
CA THR A 435 -3.99 -29.72 -11.13
C THR A 435 -4.57 -28.69 -10.15
N LYS A 436 -3.93 -28.51 -8.98
CA LYS A 436 -4.28 -27.54 -7.92
C LYS A 436 -5.00 -26.31 -8.51
N GLY A 437 -6.23 -26.04 -8.03
CA GLY A 437 -7.17 -25.09 -8.64
C GLY A 437 -6.58 -23.69 -8.90
N ILE A 438 -6.11 -23.47 -10.12
CA ILE A 438 -5.72 -22.16 -10.63
C ILE A 438 -6.95 -21.56 -11.30
N ILE A 439 -7.36 -20.36 -10.88
CA ILE A 439 -8.52 -19.63 -11.39
C ILE A 439 -8.04 -18.52 -12.32
N ARG A 440 -8.73 -18.36 -13.44
CA ARG A 440 -8.51 -17.28 -14.40
C ARG A 440 -9.00 -15.95 -13.82
N ASN A 441 -8.15 -14.95 -13.82
CA ASN A 441 -8.47 -13.62 -13.32
C ASN A 441 -9.28 -12.81 -14.35
N ARG A 442 -10.59 -12.69 -14.13
CA ARG A 442 -11.51 -11.98 -15.03
C ARG A 442 -11.22 -10.49 -15.15
N LEU A 443 -10.65 -9.87 -14.13
CA LEU A 443 -10.26 -8.46 -14.17
C LEU A 443 -9.25 -8.17 -15.29
N VAL A 444 -8.25 -9.04 -15.47
CA VAL A 444 -7.23 -8.88 -16.53
C VAL A 444 -7.86 -8.90 -17.93
N TYR A 445 -8.91 -9.70 -18.11
CA TYR A 445 -9.64 -9.76 -19.37
C TYR A 445 -10.52 -8.56 -19.60
N ARG A 446 -11.17 -8.06 -18.54
CA ARG A 446 -11.91 -6.80 -18.59
C ARG A 446 -10.97 -5.67 -19.00
N LEU A 447 -9.90 -5.44 -18.24
CA LEU A 447 -8.93 -4.36 -18.49
C LEU A 447 -8.26 -4.43 -19.87
N GLY A 448 -8.14 -5.63 -20.43
CA GLY A 448 -7.40 -5.87 -21.67
C GLY A 448 -5.89 -5.92 -21.45
N ALA A 449 -5.20 -6.55 -22.40
CA ALA A 449 -3.75 -6.77 -22.32
C ALA A 449 -2.92 -5.49 -22.20
N PRO A 450 -3.21 -4.40 -22.94
CA PRO A 450 -2.36 -3.22 -22.90
C PRO A 450 -2.47 -2.42 -21.59
N THR A 451 -3.70 -2.21 -21.09
CA THR A 451 -3.93 -1.59 -19.78
C THR A 451 -3.29 -2.41 -18.67
N THR A 452 -3.43 -3.74 -18.72
CA THR A 452 -2.78 -4.63 -17.75
C THR A 452 -1.26 -4.49 -17.82
N ALA A 453 -0.68 -4.45 -19.01
CA ALA A 453 0.77 -4.27 -19.18
C ALA A 453 1.25 -2.94 -18.60
N PHE A 454 0.50 -1.85 -18.84
CA PHE A 454 0.80 -0.54 -18.27
C PHE A 454 0.75 -0.55 -16.73
N LEU A 455 -0.29 -1.14 -16.15
CA LEU A 455 -0.38 -1.29 -14.68
C LEU A 455 0.76 -2.13 -14.11
N ILE A 456 1.18 -3.21 -14.79
CA ILE A 456 2.32 -4.03 -14.36
C ILE A 456 3.61 -3.21 -14.33
N ASP A 457 3.87 -2.40 -15.36
CA ASP A 457 5.09 -1.58 -15.41
C ASP A 457 5.09 -0.51 -14.31
N MET A 458 3.94 0.14 -14.10
CA MET A 458 3.80 1.20 -13.09
C MET A 458 3.90 0.67 -11.66
N PHE A 459 3.37 -0.52 -11.37
CA PHE A 459 3.15 -0.99 -9.99
C PHE A 459 3.87 -2.28 -9.58
N LEU A 460 4.30 -3.14 -10.51
CA LEU A 460 4.85 -4.46 -10.16
C LEU A 460 6.29 -4.70 -10.60
N SER A 461 6.75 -3.98 -11.64
CA SER A 461 8.11 -3.97 -12.17
C SER A 461 8.97 -5.24 -11.92
N PRO A 462 8.63 -6.38 -12.53
CA PRO A 462 9.50 -7.57 -12.52
C PRO A 462 10.80 -7.37 -13.31
N SER A 463 10.96 -6.26 -14.02
CA SER A 463 11.98 -6.09 -15.07
C SER A 463 12.48 -4.65 -15.24
N GLY A 464 12.45 -3.83 -14.19
CA GLY A 464 13.07 -2.49 -14.20
C GLY A 464 12.18 -1.34 -14.70
N GLY A 465 10.85 -1.47 -14.62
CA GLY A 465 9.94 -0.33 -14.60
C GLY A 465 9.95 0.42 -13.24
N PRO A 466 9.25 1.57 -13.13
CA PRO A 466 9.42 2.53 -12.03
C PRO A 466 8.91 2.05 -10.67
N ASN A 467 7.98 1.07 -10.65
CA ASN A 467 7.37 0.54 -9.43
C ASN A 467 6.94 1.65 -8.46
N ILE A 468 6.21 2.64 -8.97
CA ILE A 468 5.92 3.92 -8.31
C ILE A 468 5.44 3.69 -6.87
N ARG A 469 4.48 2.77 -6.70
CA ARG A 469 3.89 2.48 -5.39
C ARG A 469 4.89 1.94 -4.38
N ALA A 470 5.72 0.95 -4.74
CA ALA A 470 6.72 0.43 -3.81
C ALA A 470 7.84 1.46 -3.56
N SER A 471 8.23 2.21 -4.59
CA SER A 471 9.27 3.23 -4.50
C SER A 471 8.88 4.36 -3.54
N VAL A 472 7.64 4.84 -3.60
CA VAL A 472 7.11 5.83 -2.66
C VAL A 472 6.92 5.21 -1.26
N ALA A 473 6.27 4.05 -1.15
CA ALA A 473 5.99 3.40 0.14
C ALA A 473 7.26 3.04 0.92
N HIS A 474 8.33 2.68 0.23
CA HIS A 474 9.62 2.35 0.86
C HIS A 474 10.57 3.54 0.94
N GLY A 475 10.09 4.75 0.66
CA GLY A 475 10.84 5.98 0.89
C GLY A 475 12.03 6.19 -0.04
N ILE A 476 12.03 5.57 -1.23
CA ILE A 476 13.04 5.84 -2.27
C ILE A 476 13.01 7.33 -2.65
N PHE A 477 11.83 7.96 -2.61
CA PHE A 477 11.67 9.37 -2.91
C PHE A 477 11.64 10.29 -1.68
N ASN A 478 12.13 9.85 -0.51
CA ASN A 478 12.05 10.64 0.74
C ASN A 478 12.71 12.02 0.62
N ARG A 479 13.80 12.14 -0.16
CA ARG A 479 14.43 13.44 -0.42
C ARG A 479 13.42 14.43 -1.04
N TYR A 480 12.77 14.03 -2.13
CA TYR A 480 11.79 14.87 -2.82
C TYR A 480 10.55 15.10 -1.96
N LEU A 481 10.11 14.11 -1.19
CA LEU A 481 9.03 14.27 -0.21
C LEU A 481 9.36 15.36 0.82
N PHE A 482 10.58 15.38 1.37
CA PHE A 482 10.98 16.40 2.33
C PHE A 482 11.09 17.79 1.68
N GLU A 483 11.52 17.88 0.42
CA GLU A 483 11.49 19.12 -0.35
C GLU A 483 10.03 19.61 -0.57
N GLU A 484 9.11 18.71 -0.91
CA GLU A 484 7.67 19.02 -1.06
C GLU A 484 7.04 19.50 0.26
N LEU A 485 7.33 18.84 1.38
CA LEU A 485 6.85 19.24 2.71
C LEU A 485 7.44 20.60 3.14
N GLY A 486 8.72 20.85 2.85
CA GLY A 486 9.34 22.16 3.08
C GLY A 486 8.70 23.26 2.22
N ASN A 487 8.30 22.95 0.99
CA ASN A 487 7.57 23.91 0.15
C ASN A 487 6.17 24.23 0.71
N ILE A 488 5.45 23.23 1.25
CA ILE A 488 4.16 23.45 1.94
C ILE A 488 4.38 24.33 3.19
N GLU A 489 5.45 24.10 3.93
CA GLU A 489 5.83 24.94 5.06
C GLU A 489 6.01 26.41 4.65
N VAL A 490 6.67 26.67 3.52
CA VAL A 490 7.07 28.02 3.09
C VAL A 490 5.99 28.73 2.27
N GLN A 491 4.77 28.18 2.08
CA GLN A 491 3.71 28.78 1.25
C GLN A 491 3.16 30.15 1.76
N ASP A 492 4.02 31.17 1.68
CA ASP A 492 3.78 32.59 1.48
C ASP A 492 4.55 32.96 0.19
N SER A 493 3.88 32.78 -0.95
CA SER A 493 4.22 33.31 -2.28
C SER A 493 5.49 32.79 -2.99
N VAL A 494 5.24 32.02 -4.06
CA VAL A 494 6.05 31.75 -5.27
C VAL A 494 6.51 30.27 -5.39
N PRO A 495 5.99 29.51 -6.36
CA PRO A 495 6.51 28.18 -6.66
C PRO A 495 7.96 28.28 -7.14
N HIS A 496 8.88 27.65 -6.42
CA HIS A 496 10.26 27.49 -6.88
C HIS A 496 10.29 26.45 -8.02
N ASN A 497 10.63 26.92 -9.22
CA ASN A 497 10.97 26.08 -10.37
C ASN A 497 12.27 25.31 -10.07
N ASN A 498 12.19 24.15 -9.43
CA ASN A 498 13.31 23.23 -9.36
C ASN A 498 13.44 22.48 -10.70
N SER A 499 14.67 22.39 -11.22
CA SER A 499 14.95 21.87 -12.57
C SER A 499 14.82 20.35 -12.74
N ASN A 500 14.45 19.61 -11.69
CA ASN A 500 14.29 18.14 -11.69
C ASN A 500 12.81 17.71 -11.71
N THR A 501 11.89 18.58 -12.17
CA THR A 501 10.43 18.33 -12.11
C THR A 501 9.92 17.39 -13.20
N PHE A 502 10.60 17.24 -14.33
CA PHE A 502 10.00 16.58 -15.49
C PHE A 502 9.71 15.09 -15.30
N GLU A 503 10.59 14.33 -14.64
CA GLU A 503 10.39 12.90 -14.37
C GLU A 503 9.35 12.68 -13.27
N LEU A 504 9.34 13.53 -12.25
CA LEU A 504 8.34 13.48 -11.18
C LEU A 504 6.95 13.91 -11.70
N GLU A 505 6.89 14.86 -12.62
CA GLU A 505 5.65 15.24 -13.30
C GLU A 505 5.07 14.08 -14.11
N ASP A 506 5.90 13.25 -14.73
CA ASP A 506 5.41 12.05 -15.43
C ASP A 506 4.73 11.07 -14.51
N MET A 507 5.24 10.92 -13.28
CA MET A 507 4.58 10.07 -12.29
C MET A 507 3.15 10.56 -12.03
N VAL A 508 2.96 11.88 -11.88
CA VAL A 508 1.62 12.48 -11.73
C VAL A 508 0.78 12.24 -12.98
N ASN A 509 1.32 12.50 -14.17
CA ASN A 509 0.62 12.34 -15.44
C ASN A 509 0.20 10.88 -15.67
N ALA A 510 1.09 9.92 -15.38
CA ALA A 510 0.81 8.49 -15.46
C ALA A 510 -0.34 8.09 -14.54
N LEU A 511 -0.32 8.53 -13.29
CA LEU A 511 -1.35 8.23 -12.30
C LEU A 511 -2.72 8.85 -12.67
N ILE A 512 -2.74 10.08 -13.19
CA ILE A 512 -3.96 10.72 -13.72
C ILE A 512 -4.50 9.91 -14.91
N SER A 513 -3.63 9.48 -15.82
CA SER A 513 -4.03 8.61 -16.95
C SER A 513 -4.59 7.28 -16.46
N VAL A 514 -3.99 6.65 -15.45
CA VAL A 514 -4.55 5.42 -14.85
C VAL A 514 -5.94 5.67 -14.26
N LEU A 515 -6.12 6.74 -13.48
CA LEU A 515 -7.43 7.08 -12.91
C LEU A 515 -8.48 7.25 -14.01
N HIS A 516 -8.15 8.01 -15.08
CA HIS A 516 -9.05 8.19 -16.21
C HIS A 516 -9.39 6.86 -16.90
N ILE A 517 -8.41 5.99 -17.18
CA ILE A 517 -8.66 4.66 -17.77
C ILE A 517 -9.59 3.83 -16.91
N LEU A 518 -9.40 3.83 -15.59
CA LEU A 518 -10.21 3.02 -14.69
C LEU A 518 -11.63 3.55 -14.52
N CYS A 519 -11.86 4.85 -14.77
CA CYS A 519 -13.16 5.50 -14.64
C CYS A 519 -13.92 5.64 -15.96
N ASP A 520 -13.25 5.48 -17.10
CA ASP A 520 -13.87 5.59 -18.42
C ASP A 520 -14.60 4.29 -18.81
N ASP A 521 -15.90 4.25 -18.56
CA ASP A 521 -16.77 3.14 -18.96
C ASP A 521 -17.04 3.11 -20.48
N SER A 522 -16.71 4.19 -21.22
CA SER A 522 -16.96 4.30 -22.66
C SER A 522 -15.98 3.51 -23.53
N GLN A 523 -14.93 2.93 -22.95
CA GLN A 523 -13.94 2.11 -23.67
C GLN A 523 -14.54 0.85 -24.35
N TYR A 524 -15.78 0.48 -24.04
CA TYR A 524 -16.46 -0.70 -24.59
C TYR A 524 -17.62 -0.36 -25.54
N ASP A 525 -17.94 0.92 -25.73
CA ASP A 525 -18.95 1.34 -26.70
C ASP A 525 -18.27 1.61 -28.05
N ASP A 526 -18.41 0.66 -28.98
CA ASP A 526 -17.83 0.58 -30.34
C ASP A 526 -18.16 1.75 -31.30
N ILE A 527 -18.69 2.88 -30.80
CA ILE A 527 -19.13 4.02 -31.61
C ILE A 527 -18.30 5.26 -31.26
N ALA A 528 -17.03 5.28 -31.63
CA ALA A 528 -16.15 6.43 -31.42
C ALA A 528 -16.00 7.29 -32.70
N CYS A 529 -16.26 8.59 -32.56
CA CYS A 529 -16.07 9.62 -33.58
C CYS A 529 -14.61 10.13 -33.55
N GLU A 530 -13.95 10.26 -34.71
CA GLU A 530 -12.51 10.61 -34.85
C GLU A 530 -12.08 11.95 -34.22
N SER A 531 -13.02 12.79 -33.79
CA SER A 531 -12.76 14.11 -33.21
C SER A 531 -12.59 14.10 -31.68
N ASN A 532 -12.79 12.98 -30.99
CA ASN A 532 -12.66 12.92 -29.53
C ASN A 532 -11.19 12.67 -29.11
N PRO A 533 -10.57 13.50 -28.25
CA PRO A 533 -9.23 13.25 -27.71
C PRO A 533 -9.06 11.87 -27.06
N ASN A 534 -10.13 11.25 -26.55
CA ASN A 534 -10.12 9.89 -26.01
C ASN A 534 -9.77 8.82 -27.06
N TYR A 535 -9.99 9.08 -28.35
CA TYR A 535 -9.66 8.15 -29.42
C TYR A 535 -8.15 7.91 -29.54
N LYS A 536 -7.33 8.96 -29.39
CA LYS A 536 -5.86 8.86 -29.43
C LYS A 536 -5.30 8.12 -28.22
N MET A 537 -5.92 8.28 -27.05
CA MET A 537 -5.55 7.53 -25.86
C MET A 537 -5.83 6.04 -26.02
N ASN A 538 -7.01 5.68 -26.53
CA ASN A 538 -7.37 4.28 -26.77
C ASN A 538 -6.45 3.65 -27.82
N ASP A 539 -6.09 4.38 -28.88
CA ASP A 539 -5.12 3.90 -29.88
C ASP A 539 -3.70 3.73 -29.27
N ALA A 540 -3.24 4.69 -28.47
CA ALA A 540 -1.96 4.61 -27.76
C ALA A 540 -1.91 3.45 -26.75
N LEU A 541 -2.97 3.27 -25.95
CA LEU A 541 -3.09 2.11 -25.07
C LEU A 541 -3.11 0.84 -25.90
N SER A 542 -3.93 0.77 -26.95
CA SER A 542 -4.02 -0.42 -27.81
C SER A 542 -2.69 -0.79 -28.46
N SER A 543 -1.78 0.17 -28.65
CA SER A 543 -0.43 0.01 -29.19
C SER A 543 0.66 -0.08 -28.12
N TYR A 544 0.33 0.10 -26.83
CA TYR A 544 1.27 -0.05 -25.72
C TYR A 544 1.74 -1.50 -25.61
N ARG A 545 3.03 -1.74 -25.86
CA ARG A 545 3.66 -3.07 -25.90
C ARG A 545 5.01 -3.03 -25.17
N PRO A 546 5.03 -2.74 -23.86
CA PRO A 546 6.26 -2.76 -23.10
C PRO A 546 6.86 -4.17 -23.18
N CYS A 547 8.13 -4.24 -23.55
CA CYS A 547 8.81 -5.47 -23.97
C CYS A 547 8.78 -6.59 -22.92
N PHE A 548 8.60 -6.26 -21.64
CA PHE A 548 8.80 -7.18 -20.52
C PHE A 548 7.48 -7.76 -19.95
N SER A 549 6.47 -6.91 -19.73
CA SER A 549 5.19 -7.29 -19.11
C SER A 549 4.24 -8.00 -20.07
N PHE A 550 4.20 -7.57 -21.33
CA PHE A 550 3.39 -8.19 -22.37
C PHE A 550 3.85 -9.62 -22.67
N SER A 551 5.17 -9.86 -22.67
CA SER A 551 5.77 -11.18 -22.84
C SER A 551 5.39 -12.15 -21.71
N ALA A 552 5.32 -11.67 -20.46
CA ALA A 552 4.92 -12.48 -19.31
C ALA A 552 3.42 -12.84 -19.33
N LEU A 553 2.57 -11.89 -19.73
CA LEU A 553 1.12 -12.13 -19.92
C LEU A 553 0.87 -13.16 -21.03
N LEU A 554 1.51 -12.97 -22.20
CA LEU A 554 1.43 -13.92 -23.32
C LEU A 554 1.95 -15.31 -22.95
N LEU A 555 3.07 -15.40 -22.24
CA LEU A 555 3.62 -16.67 -21.75
C LEU A 555 2.64 -17.42 -20.85
N SER A 556 1.95 -16.70 -19.99
CA SER A 556 0.98 -17.28 -19.05
C SER A 556 -0.28 -17.78 -19.75
N GLU A 557 -0.77 -17.06 -20.77
CA GLU A 557 -1.87 -17.54 -21.62
C GLU A 557 -1.47 -18.76 -22.46
N VAL A 558 -0.26 -18.74 -23.01
CA VAL A 558 0.35 -19.87 -23.71
C VAL A 558 0.42 -21.07 -22.77
N ASP A 559 0.89 -20.91 -21.53
CA ASP A 559 0.97 -21.99 -20.54
C ASP A 559 -0.42 -22.57 -20.19
N ASN A 560 -1.45 -21.75 -19.98
CA ASN A 560 -2.81 -22.23 -19.76
C ASN A 560 -3.38 -22.96 -20.99
N MET A 561 -3.12 -22.47 -22.20
CA MET A 561 -3.50 -23.20 -23.42
C MET A 561 -2.83 -24.58 -23.50
N VAL A 562 -1.55 -24.68 -23.13
CA VAL A 562 -0.82 -25.97 -23.02
C VAL A 562 -1.49 -26.89 -22.01
N ASP A 563 -1.81 -26.37 -20.83
CA ASP A 563 -2.39 -27.15 -19.73
C ASP A 563 -3.81 -27.62 -20.07
N GLN A 564 -4.64 -26.78 -20.67
CA GLN A 564 -5.98 -27.17 -21.15
C GLN A 564 -5.90 -28.22 -22.25
N ILE A 565 -5.02 -28.06 -23.23
CA ILE A 565 -4.79 -29.07 -24.27
C ILE A 565 -4.36 -30.40 -23.63
N SER A 566 -3.43 -30.35 -22.66
CA SER A 566 -2.96 -31.54 -21.95
C SER A 566 -4.05 -32.22 -21.11
N LEU A 567 -4.89 -31.46 -20.42
CA LEU A 567 -6.03 -31.97 -19.65
C LEU A 567 -7.12 -32.57 -20.56
N SER A 568 -7.39 -31.96 -21.72
CA SER A 568 -8.32 -32.51 -22.72
C SER A 568 -7.79 -33.79 -23.36
N ILE A 569 -6.47 -33.90 -23.61
CA ILE A 569 -5.83 -35.13 -24.11
C ILE A 569 -5.91 -36.25 -23.06
N THR A 570 -5.63 -35.94 -21.79
CA THR A 570 -5.55 -36.95 -20.71
C THR A 570 -6.91 -37.40 -20.18
N SER A 571 -7.93 -36.55 -20.22
CA SER A 571 -9.28 -36.89 -19.75
C SER A 571 -10.15 -37.61 -20.79
N GLY A 572 -9.69 -37.73 -22.05
CA GLY A 572 -10.47 -38.32 -23.14
C GLY A 572 -11.73 -37.52 -23.53
N ASN A 573 -11.99 -36.40 -22.85
CA ASN A 573 -13.10 -35.48 -23.07
C ASN A 573 -12.58 -34.22 -23.76
N MET A 574 -12.22 -34.33 -25.04
CA MET A 574 -12.13 -33.14 -25.88
C MET A 574 -13.54 -32.61 -26.11
N PRO A 575 -13.84 -31.31 -25.90
CA PRO A 575 -14.94 -30.71 -26.65
C PRO A 575 -14.61 -30.96 -28.11
N VAL A 576 -15.49 -31.65 -28.83
CA VAL A 576 -15.32 -31.83 -30.27
C VAL A 576 -15.41 -30.43 -30.87
N ILE A 577 -14.28 -29.74 -31.01
CA ILE A 577 -14.17 -28.66 -31.96
C ILE A 577 -14.32 -29.36 -33.30
N ARG A 578 -15.57 -29.45 -33.78
CA ARG A 578 -15.90 -29.96 -35.10
C ARG A 578 -15.37 -28.93 -36.08
N TYR A 579 -14.05 -28.91 -36.28
CA TYR A 579 -13.53 -28.48 -37.55
C TYR A 579 -14.12 -29.43 -38.60
N PRO A 580 -14.65 -28.92 -39.72
CA PRO A 580 -15.17 -29.76 -40.77
C PRO A 580 -14.10 -30.80 -41.11
N ALA A 581 -14.46 -32.07 -40.92
CA ALA A 581 -13.56 -33.23 -40.80
C ALA A 581 -12.76 -33.57 -42.07
N THR A 582 -12.68 -32.66 -43.04
CA THR A 582 -12.12 -32.89 -44.36
C THR A 582 -10.95 -31.99 -44.72
N ARG A 583 -10.44 -31.12 -43.82
CA ARG A 583 -9.36 -30.16 -44.19
C ARG A 583 -8.09 -30.12 -43.33
N TYR A 584 -8.03 -30.74 -42.14
CA TYR A 584 -6.90 -30.55 -41.22
C TYR A 584 -6.10 -31.84 -40.91
N SER A 585 -5.69 -32.61 -41.92
CA SER A 585 -5.04 -33.92 -41.69
C SER A 585 -3.62 -33.86 -41.12
N ASN A 586 -3.01 -32.68 -41.01
CA ASN A 586 -1.56 -32.54 -40.75
C ASN A 586 -1.20 -31.78 -39.46
N LEU A 587 -2.14 -31.10 -38.80
CA LEU A 587 -1.92 -30.57 -37.44
C LEU A 587 -2.53 -31.56 -36.45
N THR A 588 -1.70 -32.41 -35.87
CA THR A 588 -2.10 -33.22 -34.72
C THR A 588 -1.93 -32.42 -33.44
N ASP A 589 -2.64 -32.82 -32.38
CA ASP A 589 -2.55 -32.16 -31.07
C ASP A 589 -1.11 -32.15 -30.52
N ASP A 590 -0.34 -33.20 -30.80
CA ASP A 590 1.10 -33.28 -30.46
C ASP A 590 1.93 -32.19 -31.16
N VAL A 591 1.60 -31.85 -32.40
CA VAL A 591 2.29 -30.81 -33.17
C VAL A 591 1.97 -29.43 -32.57
N LEU A 592 0.72 -29.17 -32.21
CA LEU A 592 0.32 -27.94 -31.52
C LEU A 592 1.00 -27.83 -30.15
N PHE A 593 0.95 -28.87 -29.34
CA PHE A 593 1.58 -28.90 -28.02
C PHE A 593 3.10 -28.64 -28.09
N VAL A 594 3.80 -29.25 -29.05
CA VAL A 594 5.25 -29.02 -29.26
C VAL A 594 5.53 -27.60 -29.77
N ALA A 595 4.66 -27.02 -30.60
CA ALA A 595 4.80 -25.62 -31.02
C ALA A 595 4.69 -24.69 -29.82
N VAL A 596 3.64 -24.84 -29.01
CA VAL A 596 3.37 -23.97 -27.85
C VAL A 596 4.49 -24.09 -26.80
N LYS A 597 4.98 -25.30 -26.51
CA LYS A 597 6.15 -25.52 -25.63
C LYS A 597 7.44 -24.85 -26.14
N ARG A 598 7.64 -24.80 -27.46
CA ARG A 598 8.78 -24.09 -28.07
C ARG A 598 8.59 -22.58 -28.08
N SER A 599 7.36 -22.08 -28.26
CA SER A 599 7.03 -20.66 -28.10
C SER A 599 7.40 -20.20 -26.69
N ARG A 600 7.03 -20.98 -25.68
CA ARG A 600 7.37 -20.74 -24.28
C ARG A 600 8.88 -20.61 -24.05
N MET A 601 9.66 -21.55 -24.60
CA MET A 601 11.12 -21.52 -24.45
C MET A 601 11.73 -20.26 -25.05
N VAL A 602 11.22 -19.80 -26.20
CA VAL A 602 11.71 -18.59 -26.85
C VAL A 602 11.32 -17.35 -26.08
N VAL A 603 10.05 -17.18 -25.75
CA VAL A 603 9.61 -15.99 -25.02
C VAL A 603 10.29 -15.94 -23.65
N SER A 604 10.42 -17.07 -22.92
CA SER A 604 11.19 -17.15 -21.68
C SER A 604 12.68 -16.79 -21.88
N THR A 605 13.29 -17.16 -22.99
CA THR A 605 14.68 -16.77 -23.30
C THR A 605 14.79 -15.27 -23.57
N PHE A 606 13.83 -14.67 -24.28
CA PHE A 606 13.76 -13.22 -24.47
C PHE A 606 13.58 -12.49 -23.13
N SER A 607 12.77 -13.02 -22.22
CA SER A 607 12.50 -12.41 -20.91
C SER A 607 13.67 -12.52 -19.92
N THR A 608 14.60 -13.46 -20.11
CA THR A 608 15.63 -13.77 -19.11
C THR A 608 17.06 -13.55 -19.58
N THR A 609 17.29 -13.37 -20.88
CA THR A 609 18.65 -13.22 -21.40
C THR A 609 19.10 -11.76 -21.39
N LYS A 610 20.33 -11.52 -20.91
CA LYS A 610 21.00 -10.20 -20.99
C LYS A 610 21.66 -9.93 -22.36
N THR A 611 21.61 -10.89 -23.28
CA THR A 611 22.35 -10.81 -24.56
C THR A 611 21.42 -11.08 -25.75
N PHE A 612 21.32 -10.10 -26.64
CA PHE A 612 20.44 -10.13 -27.82
C PHE A 612 20.69 -11.34 -28.73
N ASP A 613 21.94 -11.77 -28.88
CA ASP A 613 22.32 -12.94 -29.70
C ASP A 613 21.65 -14.24 -29.23
N ARG A 614 21.49 -14.41 -27.92
CA ARG A 614 20.86 -15.59 -27.33
C ARG A 614 19.35 -15.58 -27.55
N ALA A 615 18.72 -14.41 -27.52
CA ALA A 615 17.31 -14.23 -27.86
C ALA A 615 17.07 -14.52 -29.35
N LEU A 616 17.89 -13.96 -30.25
CA LEU A 616 17.82 -14.22 -31.69
C LEU A 616 18.07 -15.69 -32.04
N SER A 617 19.03 -16.35 -31.39
CA SER A 617 19.27 -17.78 -31.58
C SER A 617 18.07 -18.61 -31.13
N ALA A 618 17.41 -18.24 -30.03
CA ALA A 618 16.20 -18.92 -29.58
C ALA A 618 15.04 -18.73 -30.59
N LEU A 619 14.83 -17.50 -31.09
CA LEU A 619 13.83 -17.19 -32.12
C LEU A 619 14.08 -17.97 -33.42
N ALA A 620 15.34 -18.04 -33.86
CA ALA A 620 15.75 -18.80 -35.04
C ALA A 620 15.45 -20.30 -34.86
N GLN A 621 15.68 -20.86 -33.67
CA GLN A 621 15.37 -22.26 -33.37
C GLN A 621 13.87 -22.55 -33.32
N TYR A 622 13.06 -21.59 -32.84
CA TYR A 622 11.60 -21.69 -32.86
C TYR A 622 11.02 -21.63 -34.26
N THR A 623 11.40 -20.62 -35.04
CA THR A 623 10.95 -20.47 -36.44
C THR A 623 11.46 -21.62 -37.33
N ALA A 624 12.62 -22.21 -37.01
CA ALA A 624 13.11 -23.41 -37.67
C ALA A 624 12.36 -24.69 -37.26
N GLY A 625 11.58 -24.66 -36.17
CA GLY A 625 10.89 -25.81 -35.59
C GLY A 625 9.84 -26.42 -36.51
N LYS A 626 9.84 -27.75 -36.61
CA LYS A 626 8.92 -28.51 -37.49
C LYS A 626 7.45 -28.21 -37.19
N ALA A 627 7.12 -27.99 -35.91
CA ALA A 627 5.76 -27.71 -35.47
C ALA A 627 5.26 -26.31 -35.89
N VAL A 628 6.10 -25.28 -35.72
CA VAL A 628 5.80 -23.91 -36.14
C VAL A 628 5.69 -23.82 -37.66
N LYS A 629 6.58 -24.51 -38.39
CA LYS A 629 6.51 -24.61 -39.86
C LYS A 629 5.23 -25.31 -40.33
N ALA A 630 4.75 -26.33 -39.61
CA ALA A 630 3.49 -26.98 -39.93
C ALA A 630 2.29 -26.04 -39.74
N ILE A 631 2.27 -25.27 -38.65
CA ILE A 631 1.24 -24.24 -38.39
C ILE A 631 1.25 -23.16 -39.48
N ILE A 632 2.41 -22.58 -39.79
CA ILE A 632 2.53 -21.51 -40.81
C ILE A 632 2.10 -22.02 -42.19
N LYS A 633 2.52 -23.25 -42.56
CA LYS A 633 2.14 -23.85 -43.84
C LYS A 633 0.62 -24.04 -43.96
N GLU A 634 -0.04 -24.36 -42.85
CA GLU A 634 -1.49 -24.49 -42.80
C GLU A 634 -2.21 -23.14 -42.88
N VAL A 635 -1.71 -22.12 -42.17
CA VAL A 635 -2.24 -20.74 -42.26
C VAL A 635 -2.12 -20.20 -43.68
N ILE A 636 -0.96 -20.36 -44.33
CA ILE A 636 -0.74 -19.96 -45.73
C ILE A 636 -1.69 -20.71 -46.66
N ARG A 637 -1.86 -22.02 -46.47
CA ARG A 637 -2.78 -22.86 -47.25
C ARG A 637 -4.22 -22.38 -47.15
N ASN A 638 -4.64 -21.86 -46.00
CA ASN A 638 -5.99 -21.34 -45.80
C ASN A 638 -6.15 -19.92 -46.38
N ALA A 639 -5.14 -19.06 -46.23
CA ALA A 639 -5.12 -17.69 -46.77
C ALA A 639 -5.03 -17.63 -48.30
N SER A 640 -4.74 -18.75 -48.98
CA SER A 640 -4.69 -18.84 -50.45
C SER A 640 -5.91 -19.57 -51.06
N VAL A 641 -6.92 -19.86 -50.24
CA VAL A 641 -8.20 -20.45 -50.65
C VAL A 641 -9.38 -19.45 -50.54
N GLU A 642 -9.16 -18.31 -49.89
CA GLU A 642 -9.93 -17.07 -50.08
C GLU A 642 -9.31 -16.24 -51.22
#